data_AF-Q0CKP7-F1
#
_entry.id   AF-Q0CKP7-F1
#
_cell.length_a   1.000
_cell.length_b   1.000
_cell.length_c   1.000
_cell.angle_alpha   90.00
_cell.angle_beta   90.00
_cell.angle_gamma   90.00
#
_symmetry.space_group_name_H-M   'P 1'
#
loop_
_entity.id
_entity.type
_entity.pdbx_description
1 polymer ?
#
loop_
_entity_poly.entity_id
_entity_poly.type
_entity_poly.pdbx_seq_one_letter_code
_entity_poly.pdbx_strand_id
1 'polypeptide(L)'
;MTAHPFDPLTPREISKSADIVRAHFHGQSPVFRVITLKEPPKQEMIPFLEKEHLGQSPTPPPRTAHVQVILRTDKGTNELIELLVDLQHDTVVKKEHLPGKNSYIDPEYMRAVETACMADQRIQDEIKKLQLPANASVIVEPWAYATDGMNDMTQRITMCWFYMRLLDNLDAHYYAYPLDLCAEVSEQLKVTKIYYLPSSPDERITDHAGPFDRRKIQSTAASEYHPSLRPPPRNTTKPYQVVQPDGPSFTTKGNLISWEKWTLRVGFNYREGLTLHDIRYDGRSLFYRLSLSEMFVPYGDPRAPYPRKAAFDLGNDGAGINANNLRLGCDCLGVIKYFDGWHNTASGEPMRLPNVVCCHEQDDGILWKHTNIRTQNPVVTRARILVLQTIITVSNYEYIFAFHFGQDASIHYEVRATGILSTCPIKLGDTVPYGTVVAPGVLAPYHQHLFCLRIDPAIDGVANSLQIEESHAMPIRDPAVHNPFGVGYTTRSTIATTEGGHDLDFTTNRTFKIINENHLNPVTGSPVGFKLLPYYSQMLLAHADSLHARRSEYAAHAVWVTRYDDEEMFPAGRHTMQSSGGEGIQSAIARRANDPAGLSAVRNEDIVVWHTFGSTHNPRIEDWPVMPSEKMVVGLKPVNFFTGNPGLDVAVSVQERNRSVLGLCHCRDCRKFTGAAYSFAYVAKTADVTVSGSPKAVAKTSDSGKDIRNYFCPDCGTPMFGRKVMPDGKVDEITILRAGIFDDEVLNEWKPEGELFTDRRLEWVNPLEGVEQYEGMLPLP
;
A
#
# COMPACT_ATOMS: atom_id res chain seq x y z
N MET A 1 29.93 9.99 12.26
CA MET A 1 28.84 10.98 12.34
C MET A 1 27.90 10.53 13.44
N THR A 2 27.46 11.44 14.29
CA THR A 2 26.41 11.18 15.30
C THR A 2 25.09 10.88 14.58
N ALA A 3 24.38 9.84 15.00
CA ALA A 3 23.06 9.50 14.46
C ALA A 3 22.07 10.63 14.75
N HIS A 4 21.16 10.92 13.82
CA HIS A 4 20.05 11.83 14.08
C HIS A 4 19.11 11.20 15.11
N PRO A 5 18.44 11.96 16.00
CA PRO A 5 17.58 11.38 17.03
C PRO A 5 16.45 10.48 16.51
N PHE A 6 15.96 10.71 15.29
CA PHE A 6 14.98 9.84 14.59
C PHE A 6 15.58 8.66 13.82
N ASP A 7 16.91 8.56 13.66
CA ASP A 7 17.49 7.42 12.96
C ASP A 7 17.19 6.13 13.76
N PRO A 8 16.81 5.01 13.11
CA PRO A 8 16.68 3.73 13.79
C PRO A 8 17.94 3.34 14.57
N LEU A 9 17.82 2.46 15.56
CA LEU A 9 18.99 1.99 16.31
C LEU A 9 19.99 1.33 15.37
N THR A 10 21.26 1.71 15.51
CA THR A 10 22.37 1.09 14.80
C THR A 10 22.67 -0.30 15.36
N PRO A 11 23.39 -1.17 14.60
CA PRO A 11 23.78 -2.50 15.09
C PRO A 11 24.52 -2.47 16.44
N ARG A 12 25.35 -1.43 16.63
CA ARG A 12 26.10 -1.23 17.86
C ARG A 12 25.19 -0.84 19.02
N GLU A 13 24.19 0.03 18.77
CA GLU A 13 23.21 0.40 19.78
C GLU A 13 22.35 -0.79 20.18
N ILE A 14 21.90 -1.62 19.23
CA ILE A 14 21.15 -2.86 19.50
C ILE A 14 21.96 -3.81 20.39
N SER A 15 23.22 -4.08 20.01
CA SER A 15 24.11 -4.95 20.79
C SER A 15 24.31 -4.41 22.21
N LYS A 16 24.51 -3.09 22.33
CA LYS A 16 24.68 -2.39 23.60
C LYS A 16 23.43 -2.49 24.48
N SER A 17 22.23 -2.29 23.93
CA SER A 17 20.97 -2.50 24.65
C SER A 17 20.88 -3.93 25.20
N ALA A 18 21.21 -4.92 24.37
CA ALA A 18 21.19 -6.32 24.78
C ALA A 18 22.17 -6.62 25.91
N ASP A 19 23.39 -6.07 25.86
CA ASP A 19 24.39 -6.22 26.92
C ASP A 19 23.90 -5.63 28.25
N ILE A 20 23.34 -4.41 28.24
CA ILE A 20 22.80 -3.75 29.43
C ILE A 20 21.65 -4.57 30.03
N VAL A 21 20.74 -5.07 29.20
CA VAL A 21 19.59 -5.86 29.65
C VAL A 21 20.02 -7.23 30.18
N ARG A 22 20.98 -7.90 29.52
CA ARG A 22 21.56 -9.16 30.02
C ARG A 22 22.22 -8.97 31.39
N ALA A 23 22.96 -7.88 31.57
CA ALA A 23 23.54 -7.54 32.87
C ALA A 23 22.46 -7.30 33.93
N HIS A 24 21.33 -6.69 33.58
CA HIS A 24 20.24 -6.43 34.51
C HIS A 24 19.55 -7.70 35.05
N PHE A 25 19.51 -8.79 34.27
CA PHE A 25 18.84 -10.05 34.64
C PHE A 25 19.80 -11.14 35.14
N HIS A 26 20.80 -10.78 35.94
CA HIS A 26 21.83 -11.68 36.50
C HIS A 26 21.34 -13.12 36.78
N GLY A 27 21.99 -14.10 36.15
CA GLY A 27 21.70 -15.54 36.33
C GLY A 27 20.50 -16.07 35.55
N GLN A 28 19.78 -15.21 34.82
CA GLN A 28 18.70 -15.59 33.90
C GLN A 28 19.13 -15.41 32.45
N SER A 29 18.42 -16.08 31.53
CA SER A 29 18.68 -16.00 30.09
C SER A 29 17.48 -15.35 29.40
N PRO A 30 17.45 -14.00 29.28
CA PRO A 30 16.35 -13.33 28.59
C PRO A 30 16.34 -13.67 27.10
N VAL A 31 15.16 -13.95 26.57
CA VAL A 31 14.90 -14.12 25.14
C VAL A 31 14.42 -12.78 24.58
N PHE A 32 15.24 -12.12 23.78
CA PHE A 32 14.89 -10.82 23.22
C PHE A 32 13.80 -10.95 22.16
N ARG A 33 12.74 -10.15 22.30
CA ARG A 33 11.65 -10.06 21.34
C ARG A 33 11.85 -8.86 20.43
N VAL A 34 12.07 -7.69 21.01
CA VAL A 34 12.36 -6.48 20.26
C VAL A 34 13.39 -5.64 20.99
N ILE A 35 14.29 -5.02 20.23
CA ILE A 35 15.14 -3.92 20.63
C ILE A 35 14.95 -2.85 19.54
N THR A 36 14.17 -1.81 19.84
CA THR A 36 13.83 -0.76 18.89
C THR A 36 14.08 0.62 19.50
N LEU A 37 14.16 1.65 18.67
CA LEU A 37 14.23 3.02 19.14
C LEU A 37 12.95 3.36 19.91
N LYS A 38 13.06 3.91 21.12
CA LYS A 38 12.01 4.73 21.70
C LYS A 38 12.20 6.13 21.11
N GLU A 39 11.30 6.53 20.21
CA GLU A 39 11.36 7.87 19.62
C GLU A 39 11.40 8.92 20.75
N PRO A 40 12.25 9.97 20.64
CA PRO A 40 12.41 10.92 21.73
C PRO A 40 11.12 11.72 21.95
N PRO A 41 10.88 12.20 23.19
CA PRO A 41 9.69 13.01 23.48
C PRO A 41 9.56 14.18 22.51
N LYS A 42 8.36 14.38 21.95
CA LYS A 42 8.13 15.46 20.97
C LYS A 42 8.44 16.84 21.54
N GLN A 43 8.18 17.04 22.83
CA GLN A 43 8.52 18.27 23.55
C GLN A 43 10.03 18.60 23.53
N GLU A 44 10.89 17.58 23.50
CA GLU A 44 12.35 17.76 23.38
C GLU A 44 12.79 17.86 21.91
N MET A 45 12.12 17.13 21.01
CA MET A 45 12.45 17.15 19.59
C MET A 45 12.10 18.45 18.88
N ILE A 46 11.00 19.12 19.24
CA ILE A 46 10.62 20.38 18.57
C ILE A 46 11.74 21.44 18.70
N PRO A 47 12.27 21.77 19.89
CA PRO A 47 13.38 22.71 20.03
C PRO A 47 14.69 22.22 19.37
N PHE A 48 14.91 20.90 19.31
CA PHE A 48 16.05 20.32 18.61
C PHE A 48 15.94 20.58 17.11
N LEU A 49 14.80 20.27 16.50
CA LEU A 49 14.55 20.46 15.06
C LEU A 49 14.59 21.94 14.68
N GLU A 50 14.00 22.83 15.47
CA GLU A 50 14.06 24.27 15.23
C GLU A 50 15.51 24.77 15.13
N LYS A 51 16.38 24.35 16.05
CA LYS A 51 17.80 24.70 16.02
C LYS A 51 18.54 24.04 14.85
N GLU A 52 18.24 22.79 14.54
CA GLU A 52 18.81 22.08 13.37
C GLU A 52 18.47 22.83 12.06
N HIS A 53 17.21 23.22 11.88
CA HIS A 53 16.73 23.96 10.71
C HIS A 53 17.34 25.37 10.59
N LEU A 54 17.76 25.96 11.70
CA LEU A 54 18.54 27.21 11.72
C LEU A 54 20.04 27.00 11.43
N GLY A 55 20.46 25.79 11.08
CA GLY A 55 21.86 25.45 10.80
C GLY A 55 22.74 25.38 12.06
N GLN A 56 22.14 25.34 13.24
CA GLN A 56 22.86 25.21 14.51
C GLN A 56 23.18 23.73 14.81
N SER A 57 24.06 23.48 15.77
CA SER A 57 24.37 22.13 16.26
C SER A 57 23.75 21.93 17.66
N PRO A 58 22.45 21.61 17.75
CA PRO A 58 21.79 21.38 19.03
C PRO A 58 22.29 20.10 19.71
N THR A 59 22.22 20.08 21.05
CA THR A 59 22.40 18.84 21.83
C THR A 59 21.22 17.91 21.53
N PRO A 60 21.45 16.67 21.08
CA PRO A 60 20.39 15.71 20.84
C PRO A 60 19.71 15.29 22.15
N PRO A 61 18.40 14.97 22.13
CA PRO A 61 17.72 14.39 23.28
C PRO A 61 18.30 13.01 23.66
N PRO A 62 17.93 12.48 24.84
CA PRO A 62 18.35 11.16 25.28
C PRO A 62 18.06 10.09 24.23
N ARG A 63 19.05 9.23 23.98
CA ARG A 63 18.94 8.13 23.03
C ARG A 63 18.52 6.87 23.76
N THR A 64 17.25 6.51 23.63
CA THR A 64 16.62 5.44 24.41
C THR A 64 16.21 4.26 23.54
N ALA A 65 16.50 3.04 23.97
CA ALA A 65 15.97 1.83 23.36
C ALA A 65 14.78 1.29 24.15
N HIS A 66 13.71 0.94 23.44
CA HIS A 66 12.61 0.14 23.95
C HIS A 66 12.91 -1.33 23.72
N VAL A 67 12.87 -2.13 24.78
CA VAL A 67 13.25 -3.54 24.75
C VAL A 67 12.13 -4.39 25.33
N GLN A 68 11.74 -5.46 24.63
CA GLN A 68 10.91 -6.51 25.21
C GLN A 68 11.69 -7.82 25.28
N VAL A 69 11.59 -8.50 26.42
CA VAL A 69 12.18 -9.82 26.64
C VAL A 69 11.15 -10.79 27.19
N ILE A 70 11.29 -12.06 26.85
CA ILE A 70 10.63 -13.16 27.54
C ILE A 70 11.61 -13.75 28.56
N LEU A 71 11.17 -13.87 29.80
CA LEU A 71 11.85 -14.63 30.84
C LEU A 71 11.12 -15.94 31.08
N ARG A 72 11.88 -17.03 31.20
CA ARG A 72 11.34 -18.32 31.62
C ARG A 72 11.42 -18.42 33.14
N THR A 73 10.28 -18.63 33.78
CA THR A 73 10.19 -18.77 35.24
C THR A 73 10.61 -20.17 35.68
N ASP A 74 10.94 -20.33 36.97
CA ASP A 74 11.21 -21.64 37.60
C ASP A 74 10.02 -22.62 37.49
N LYS A 75 8.80 -22.08 37.28
CA LYS A 75 7.58 -22.87 37.07
C LYS A 75 7.40 -23.31 35.62
N GLY A 76 8.33 -22.95 34.73
CA GLY A 76 8.29 -23.29 33.31
C GLY A 76 7.33 -22.43 32.48
N THR A 77 6.83 -21.32 33.01
CA THR A 77 6.00 -20.35 32.30
C THR A 77 6.85 -19.22 31.70
N ASN A 78 6.34 -18.54 30.69
CA ASN A 78 6.98 -17.37 30.10
C ASN A 78 6.35 -16.08 30.64
N GLU A 79 7.18 -15.10 30.96
CA GLU A 79 6.77 -13.76 31.38
C GLU A 79 7.31 -12.72 30.40
N LEU A 80 6.44 -11.82 29.93
CA LEU A 80 6.83 -10.71 29.09
C LEU A 80 7.24 -9.51 29.96
N ILE A 81 8.44 -9.00 29.73
CA ILE A 81 8.96 -7.81 30.40
C ILE A 81 9.34 -6.77 29.36
N GLU A 82 8.95 -5.53 29.61
CA GLU A 82 9.29 -4.37 28.81
C GLU A 82 10.27 -3.47 29.58
N LEU A 83 11.29 -2.96 28.90
CA LEU A 83 12.33 -2.11 29.46
C LEU A 83 12.57 -0.89 28.59
N LEU A 84 12.94 0.22 29.22
CA LEU A 84 13.58 1.36 28.55
C LEU A 84 15.04 1.41 28.97
N VAL A 85 15.93 1.49 27.99
CA VAL A 85 17.39 1.51 28.18
C VAL A 85 17.93 2.84 27.69
N ASP A 86 18.54 3.60 28.58
CA ASP A 86 19.28 4.81 28.23
C ASP A 86 20.68 4.42 27.73
N LEU A 87 20.93 4.68 26.45
CA LEU A 87 22.18 4.31 25.78
C LEU A 87 23.32 5.29 26.02
N GLN A 88 23.06 6.45 26.62
CA GLN A 88 24.08 7.42 27.00
C GLN A 88 24.67 7.06 28.36
N HIS A 89 23.83 6.62 29.30
CA HIS A 89 24.23 6.32 30.68
C HIS A 89 24.41 4.83 30.98
N ASP A 90 24.11 3.96 30.02
CA ASP A 90 24.24 2.49 30.11
C ASP A 90 23.36 1.87 31.20
N THR A 91 22.15 2.40 31.36
CA THR A 91 21.22 2.01 32.43
C THR A 91 19.84 1.63 31.92
N VAL A 92 19.18 0.73 32.66
CA VAL A 92 17.74 0.48 32.54
C VAL A 92 17.01 1.54 33.35
N VAL A 93 16.22 2.39 32.68
CA VAL A 93 15.50 3.52 33.31
C VAL A 93 14.04 3.17 33.63
N LYS A 94 13.47 2.18 32.94
CA LYS A 94 12.13 1.64 33.23
C LYS A 94 12.14 0.12 33.04
N LYS A 95 11.39 -0.59 33.89
CA LYS A 95 11.10 -2.02 33.78
C LYS A 95 9.65 -2.26 34.17
N GLU A 96 8.90 -2.95 33.31
CA GLU A 96 7.48 -3.21 33.47
C GLU A 96 7.19 -4.69 33.18
N HIS A 97 6.58 -5.39 34.13
CA HIS A 97 6.10 -6.76 33.93
C HIS A 97 4.68 -6.72 33.34
N LEU A 98 4.46 -7.48 32.27
CA LEU A 98 3.23 -7.47 31.48
C LEU A 98 2.50 -8.83 31.58
N PRO A 99 1.82 -9.12 32.71
CA PRO A 99 1.18 -10.42 32.93
C PRO A 99 0.06 -10.67 31.93
N GLY A 100 0.04 -11.85 31.32
CA GLY A 100 -0.99 -12.26 30.36
C GLY A 100 -0.96 -11.49 29.02
N LYS A 101 0.08 -10.68 28.78
CA LYS A 101 0.30 -10.02 27.48
C LYS A 101 1.32 -10.83 26.69
N ASN A 102 1.13 -10.84 25.37
CA ASN A 102 2.01 -11.51 24.43
C ASN A 102 2.70 -10.46 23.54
N SER A 103 3.97 -10.70 23.22
CA SER A 103 4.66 -9.95 22.17
C SER A 103 4.17 -10.40 20.79
N TYR A 104 4.66 -9.77 19.74
CA TYR A 104 4.34 -10.12 18.35
C TYR A 104 4.80 -11.56 18.00
N ILE A 105 4.33 -12.07 16.86
CA ILE A 105 4.56 -13.44 16.38
C ILE A 105 6.05 -13.68 16.22
N ASP A 106 6.47 -14.86 16.67
CA ASP A 106 7.82 -15.32 16.53
C ASP A 106 7.89 -16.38 15.41
N PRO A 107 8.56 -16.11 14.28
CA PRO A 107 8.71 -17.08 13.21
C PRO A 107 9.42 -18.37 13.65
N GLU A 108 10.30 -18.34 14.65
CA GLU A 108 10.94 -19.54 15.19
C GLU A 108 9.96 -20.36 16.03
N TYR A 109 9.18 -19.72 16.89
CA TYR A 109 8.11 -20.36 17.66
C TYR A 109 7.04 -20.95 16.74
N MET A 110 6.60 -20.24 15.69
CA MET A 110 5.59 -20.77 14.77
C MET A 110 6.07 -22.03 14.05
N ARG A 111 7.33 -22.06 13.59
CA ARG A 111 7.95 -23.30 13.06
C ARG A 111 8.01 -24.42 14.10
N ALA A 112 8.27 -24.10 15.36
CA ALA A 112 8.25 -25.08 16.45
C ALA A 112 6.83 -25.60 16.71
N VAL A 113 5.80 -24.75 16.61
CA VAL A 113 4.39 -25.14 16.70
C VAL A 113 4.01 -26.08 15.56
N GLU A 114 4.37 -25.75 14.32
CA GLU A 114 4.16 -26.61 13.15
C GLU A 114 4.78 -28.00 13.37
N THR A 115 6.05 -28.02 13.77
CA THR A 115 6.81 -29.25 14.04
C THR A 115 6.16 -30.09 15.15
N ALA A 116 5.77 -29.45 16.25
CA ALA A 116 5.15 -30.14 17.38
C ALA A 116 3.75 -30.66 17.05
N CYS A 117 2.96 -29.90 16.30
CA CYS A 117 1.64 -30.31 15.82
C CYS A 117 1.75 -31.54 14.92
N MET A 118 2.67 -31.53 13.95
CA MET A 118 2.91 -32.66 13.06
C MET A 118 3.52 -33.87 13.77
N ALA A 119 4.26 -33.69 14.87
CA ALA A 119 4.81 -34.79 15.66
C ALA A 119 3.77 -35.47 16.59
N ASP A 120 2.62 -34.86 16.85
CA ASP A 120 1.61 -35.43 17.75
C ASP A 120 0.92 -36.65 17.12
N GLN A 121 0.96 -37.79 17.82
CA GLN A 121 0.42 -39.05 17.31
C GLN A 121 -1.10 -38.96 17.02
N ARG A 122 -1.85 -38.17 17.79
CA ARG A 122 -3.29 -37.99 17.58
C ARG A 122 -3.56 -37.25 16.27
N ILE A 123 -2.74 -36.24 15.95
CA ILE A 123 -2.79 -35.53 14.66
C ILE A 123 -2.46 -36.49 13.52
N GLN A 124 -1.41 -37.30 13.67
CA GLN A 124 -1.04 -38.31 12.68
C GLN A 124 -2.17 -39.32 12.44
N ASP A 125 -2.91 -39.71 13.48
CA ASP A 125 -4.04 -40.62 13.35
C ASP A 125 -5.25 -39.97 12.68
N GLU A 126 -5.54 -38.68 12.94
CA GLU A 126 -6.56 -37.93 12.20
C GLU A 126 -6.19 -37.77 10.72
N ILE A 127 -4.93 -37.45 10.40
CA ILE A 127 -4.44 -37.35 9.01
C ILE A 127 -4.64 -38.67 8.24
N LYS A 128 -4.39 -39.83 8.88
CA LYS A 128 -4.63 -41.14 8.25
C LYS A 128 -6.09 -41.36 7.90
N LYS A 129 -7.04 -40.88 8.71
CA LYS A 129 -8.49 -41.01 8.45
C LYS A 129 -8.92 -40.26 7.18
N LEU A 130 -8.21 -39.18 6.82
CA LEU A 130 -8.46 -38.43 5.59
C LEU A 130 -8.14 -39.22 4.31
N GLN A 131 -7.38 -40.32 4.36
CA GLN A 131 -7.07 -41.16 3.19
C GLN A 131 -6.57 -40.37 1.96
N LEU A 132 -5.68 -39.39 2.24
CA LEU A 132 -5.14 -38.47 1.23
C LEU A 132 -4.47 -39.22 0.08
N PRO A 133 -4.40 -38.63 -1.13
CA PRO A 133 -3.64 -39.18 -2.25
C PRO A 133 -2.19 -39.52 -1.84
N ALA A 134 -1.62 -40.59 -2.41
CA ALA A 134 -0.29 -41.07 -2.03
C ALA A 134 0.84 -40.06 -2.28
N ASN A 135 0.62 -39.12 -3.19
CA ASN A 135 1.52 -38.01 -3.52
C ASN A 135 1.25 -36.73 -2.73
N ALA A 136 0.30 -36.74 -1.77
CA ALA A 136 -0.03 -35.58 -0.96
C ALA A 136 0.92 -35.43 0.24
N SER A 137 1.39 -34.22 0.50
CA SER A 137 2.02 -33.84 1.77
C SER A 137 1.13 -32.86 2.53
N VAL A 138 0.90 -33.11 3.82
CA VAL A 138 0.15 -32.21 4.70
C VAL A 138 1.02 -31.02 5.08
N ILE A 139 0.46 -29.82 4.99
CA ILE A 139 1.05 -28.56 5.41
C ILE A 139 0.25 -28.05 6.61
N VAL A 140 0.94 -27.61 7.66
CA VAL A 140 0.32 -26.98 8.83
C VAL A 140 0.71 -25.50 8.84
N GLU A 141 -0.29 -24.63 8.97
CA GLU A 141 -0.10 -23.19 9.03
C GLU A 141 -0.51 -22.66 10.42
N PRO A 142 0.47 -22.34 11.28
CA PRO A 142 0.21 -21.80 12.61
C PRO A 142 -0.20 -20.32 12.56
N TRP A 143 -1.32 -19.98 13.17
CA TRP A 143 -1.86 -18.61 13.29
C TRP A 143 -2.01 -18.22 14.76
N ALA A 144 -1.88 -16.92 15.04
CA ALA A 144 -2.26 -16.38 16.34
C ALA A 144 -3.75 -16.64 16.63
N TYR A 145 -4.07 -16.94 17.89
CA TYR A 145 -5.45 -17.08 18.33
C TYR A 145 -6.07 -15.70 18.57
N ALA A 146 -7.04 -15.29 17.75
CA ALA A 146 -7.86 -14.13 18.08
C ALA A 146 -8.91 -14.53 19.12
N THR A 147 -9.07 -13.71 20.18
CA THR A 147 -10.01 -14.02 21.26
C THR A 147 -11.46 -14.06 20.76
N ASP A 148 -12.15 -15.10 21.17
CA ASP A 148 -13.59 -15.35 20.99
C ASP A 148 -14.31 -15.44 22.35
N GLY A 149 -13.60 -15.17 23.46
CA GLY A 149 -14.12 -15.23 24.82
C GLY A 149 -14.23 -16.64 25.40
N MET A 150 -13.79 -17.67 24.67
CA MET A 150 -13.96 -19.08 25.05
C MET A 150 -12.78 -19.67 25.82
N ASN A 151 -11.59 -19.06 25.70
CA ASN A 151 -10.36 -19.52 26.33
C ASN A 151 -9.80 -18.41 27.25
N ASP A 152 -8.97 -18.81 28.22
CA ASP A 152 -8.19 -17.88 29.04
C ASP A 152 -7.07 -17.25 28.21
N MET A 153 -7.21 -15.97 27.88
CA MET A 153 -6.26 -15.24 27.04
C MET A 153 -4.94 -14.91 27.75
N THR A 154 -4.80 -15.20 29.05
CA THR A 154 -3.49 -15.12 29.72
C THR A 154 -2.54 -16.25 29.32
N GLN A 155 -3.07 -17.35 28.75
CA GLN A 155 -2.27 -18.45 28.22
C GLN A 155 -2.12 -18.29 26.71
N ARG A 156 -0.90 -18.38 26.18
CA ARG A 156 -0.68 -18.31 24.74
C ARG A 156 -1.17 -19.58 24.04
N ILE A 157 -2.00 -19.40 23.01
CA ILE A 157 -2.61 -20.45 22.18
C ILE A 157 -2.31 -20.13 20.72
N THR A 158 -1.98 -21.16 19.94
CA THR A 158 -1.73 -21.06 18.50
C THR A 158 -2.68 -22.00 17.77
N MET A 159 -3.34 -21.48 16.74
CA MET A 159 -4.23 -22.23 15.86
C MET A 159 -3.42 -22.88 14.74
N CYS A 160 -3.57 -24.18 14.52
CA CYS A 160 -2.96 -24.89 13.40
C CYS A 160 -4.01 -25.21 12.34
N TRP A 161 -3.93 -24.53 11.19
CA TRP A 161 -4.77 -24.79 10.02
C TRP A 161 -4.09 -25.78 9.10
N PHE A 162 -4.85 -26.74 8.56
CA PHE A 162 -4.28 -27.82 7.77
C PHE A 162 -4.61 -27.65 6.28
N TYR A 163 -3.61 -27.85 5.45
CA TYR A 163 -3.70 -27.87 4.00
C TYR A 163 -3.01 -29.12 3.46
N MET A 164 -3.16 -29.39 2.17
CA MET A 164 -2.30 -30.36 1.49
C MET A 164 -1.66 -29.76 0.25
N ARG A 165 -0.46 -30.26 -0.04
CA ARG A 165 0.25 -30.03 -1.30
C ARG A 165 0.29 -31.32 -2.08
N LEU A 166 -0.16 -31.29 -3.35
CA LEU A 166 -0.25 -32.49 -4.20
C LEU A 166 0.94 -32.69 -5.13
N LEU A 167 1.75 -31.66 -5.34
CA LEU A 167 2.89 -31.69 -6.24
C LEU A 167 4.19 -31.77 -5.43
N ASP A 168 5.15 -32.54 -5.93
CA ASP A 168 6.51 -32.59 -5.41
C ASP A 168 7.32 -31.37 -5.89
N ASN A 169 6.82 -30.20 -5.53
CA ASN A 169 7.44 -28.89 -5.75
C ASN A 169 7.17 -28.06 -4.50
N LEU A 170 8.22 -27.48 -3.91
CA LEU A 170 8.10 -26.78 -2.63
C LEU A 170 7.20 -25.54 -2.72
N ASP A 171 7.13 -24.92 -3.90
CA ASP A 171 6.37 -23.69 -4.19
C ASP A 171 4.94 -23.97 -4.69
N ALA A 172 4.50 -25.23 -4.66
CA ALA A 172 3.13 -25.58 -5.08
C ALA A 172 2.08 -25.04 -4.11
N HIS A 173 0.96 -24.60 -4.68
CA HIS A 173 -0.08 -23.84 -4.02
C HIS A 173 -0.94 -24.67 -3.07
N TYR A 174 -0.53 -24.79 -1.80
CA TYR A 174 -1.26 -25.60 -0.81
C TYR A 174 -2.61 -24.98 -0.36
N TYR A 175 -2.82 -23.66 -0.48
CA TYR A 175 -4.14 -23.06 -0.22
C TYR A 175 -5.22 -23.56 -1.20
N ALA A 176 -4.84 -24.20 -2.32
CA ALA A 176 -5.80 -24.86 -3.21
C ALA A 176 -6.50 -26.07 -2.59
N TYR A 177 -6.01 -26.56 -1.45
CA TYR A 177 -6.52 -27.76 -0.82
C TYR A 177 -6.59 -27.63 0.71
N PRO A 178 -7.50 -26.77 1.24
CA PRO A 178 -7.77 -26.71 2.67
C PRO A 178 -8.34 -28.05 3.14
N LEU A 179 -7.77 -28.57 4.23
CA LEU A 179 -8.27 -29.76 4.91
C LEU A 179 -9.29 -29.34 5.98
N ASP A 180 -10.18 -30.25 6.33
CA ASP A 180 -11.18 -30.06 7.38
C ASP A 180 -10.64 -30.36 8.79
N LEU A 181 -9.32 -30.42 8.97
CA LEU A 181 -8.68 -30.63 10.27
C LEU A 181 -8.16 -29.31 10.84
N CYS A 182 -8.28 -29.13 12.15
CA CYS A 182 -7.71 -27.99 12.86
C CYS A 182 -7.27 -28.42 14.27
N ALA A 183 -6.26 -27.74 14.81
CA ALA A 183 -5.77 -27.99 16.16
C ALA A 183 -5.43 -26.71 16.93
N GLU A 184 -5.54 -26.76 18.25
CA GLU A 184 -5.01 -25.75 19.17
C GLU A 184 -3.71 -26.29 19.79
N VAL A 185 -2.66 -25.47 19.81
CA VAL A 185 -1.36 -25.79 20.42
C VAL A 185 -1.04 -24.77 21.50
N SER A 186 -0.66 -25.24 22.69
CA SER A 186 -0.25 -24.38 23.81
C SER A 186 1.17 -23.85 23.63
N GLU A 187 1.52 -22.82 24.40
CA GLU A 187 2.88 -22.27 24.44
C GLU A 187 3.99 -23.31 24.71
N GLN A 188 3.66 -24.38 25.43
CA GLN A 188 4.57 -25.49 25.73
C GLN A 188 4.64 -26.53 24.60
N LEU A 189 4.19 -26.17 23.39
CA LEU A 189 4.23 -26.99 22.18
C LEU A 189 3.45 -28.31 22.34
N LYS A 190 2.29 -28.26 23.01
CA LYS A 190 1.40 -29.41 23.17
C LYS A 190 0.09 -29.17 22.43
N VAL A 191 -0.34 -30.13 21.64
CA VAL A 191 -1.69 -30.12 21.04
C VAL A 191 -2.72 -30.28 22.17
N THR A 192 -3.57 -29.28 22.35
CA THR A 192 -4.57 -29.24 23.42
C THR A 192 -5.97 -29.60 22.93
N LYS A 193 -6.31 -29.26 21.69
CA LYS A 193 -7.58 -29.62 21.04
C LYS A 193 -7.35 -30.02 19.59
N ILE A 194 -8.15 -30.96 19.12
CA ILE A 194 -8.21 -31.41 17.72
C ILE A 194 -9.68 -31.48 17.36
N TYR A 195 -10.05 -30.93 16.22
CA TYR A 195 -11.43 -30.95 15.77
C TYR A 195 -11.55 -30.72 14.27
N TYR A 196 -12.73 -31.05 13.73
CA TYR A 196 -13.06 -30.91 12.32
C TYR A 196 -13.79 -29.62 12.02
N LEU A 197 -13.39 -28.96 10.94
CA LEU A 197 -13.91 -27.67 10.49
C LEU A 197 -15.25 -27.83 9.77
N PRO A 198 -16.23 -26.94 10.01
CA PRO A 198 -17.49 -27.00 9.29
C PRO A 198 -17.30 -26.61 7.81
N SER A 199 -17.84 -27.46 6.93
CA SER A 199 -17.72 -27.39 5.48
C SER A 199 -19.07 -27.14 4.78
N SER A 200 -20.17 -27.19 5.52
CA SER A 200 -21.54 -26.82 5.07
C SER A 200 -22.13 -25.69 5.92
N PRO A 201 -23.22 -25.01 5.48
CA PRO A 201 -23.78 -23.85 6.18
C PRO A 201 -24.22 -24.11 7.63
N ASP A 202 -24.89 -25.24 7.87
CA ASP A 202 -25.46 -25.60 9.18
C ASP A 202 -24.54 -26.49 10.01
N GLU A 203 -23.38 -26.85 9.47
CA GLU A 203 -22.40 -27.68 10.17
C GLU A 203 -21.77 -26.89 11.34
N ARG A 204 -21.35 -27.63 12.35
CA ARG A 204 -20.61 -27.11 13.51
C ARG A 204 -19.31 -27.90 13.62
N ILE A 205 -18.41 -27.46 14.49
CA ILE A 205 -17.21 -28.23 14.81
C ILE A 205 -17.63 -29.64 15.24
N THR A 206 -17.00 -30.67 14.66
CA THR A 206 -17.24 -32.08 15.02
C THR A 206 -15.94 -32.80 15.39
N ASP A 207 -16.08 -33.99 15.95
CA ASP A 207 -15.00 -34.94 16.25
C ASP A 207 -14.94 -36.11 15.24
N HIS A 208 -15.73 -36.04 14.17
CA HIS A 208 -15.87 -37.11 13.19
C HIS A 208 -15.14 -36.79 11.88
N ALA A 209 -14.23 -37.69 11.51
CA ALA A 209 -13.45 -37.62 10.28
C ALA A 209 -14.15 -38.32 9.12
N GLY A 210 -14.13 -37.73 7.93
CA GLY A 210 -14.43 -38.40 6.66
C GLY A 210 -13.19 -38.53 5.78
N PRO A 211 -13.16 -39.46 4.81
CA PRO A 211 -12.10 -39.46 3.80
C PRO A 211 -12.16 -38.18 2.96
N PHE A 212 -11.00 -37.67 2.55
CA PHE A 212 -10.89 -36.51 1.66
C PHE A 212 -11.59 -36.79 0.33
N ASP A 213 -12.49 -35.88 -0.06
CA ASP A 213 -13.21 -35.98 -1.32
C ASP A 213 -12.29 -35.66 -2.51
N ARG A 214 -11.77 -36.71 -3.16
CA ARG A 214 -10.84 -36.60 -4.28
C ARG A 214 -11.41 -35.85 -5.49
N ARG A 215 -12.73 -35.62 -5.57
CA ARG A 215 -13.34 -34.78 -6.61
C ARG A 215 -13.00 -33.29 -6.45
N LYS A 216 -12.48 -32.88 -5.29
CA LYS A 216 -11.94 -31.53 -5.03
C LYS A 216 -10.57 -31.31 -5.69
N ILE A 217 -9.93 -32.36 -6.22
CA ILE A 217 -8.64 -32.23 -6.89
C ILE A 217 -8.81 -31.50 -8.22
N GLN A 218 -8.08 -30.41 -8.37
CA GLN A 218 -8.11 -29.51 -9.52
C GLN A 218 -6.99 -29.87 -10.52
N SER A 219 -7.13 -29.45 -11.77
CA SER A 219 -6.00 -29.46 -12.71
C SER A 219 -4.92 -28.46 -12.28
N THR A 220 -3.64 -28.78 -12.49
CA THR A 220 -2.50 -27.92 -12.17
C THR A 220 -2.65 -26.48 -12.71
N ALA A 221 -3.12 -26.33 -13.96
CA ALA A 221 -3.33 -25.01 -14.58
C ALA A 221 -4.42 -24.15 -13.90
N ALA A 222 -5.30 -24.76 -13.10
CA ALA A 222 -6.36 -24.06 -12.37
C ALA A 222 -5.95 -23.74 -10.92
N SER A 223 -5.13 -24.59 -10.30
CA SER A 223 -4.73 -24.43 -8.90
C SER A 223 -3.40 -23.68 -8.71
N GLU A 224 -2.43 -23.80 -9.61
CA GLU A 224 -1.07 -23.31 -9.36
C GLU A 224 -0.84 -21.89 -9.86
N TYR A 225 -0.05 -21.06 -9.17
CA TYR A 225 0.35 -19.72 -9.66
C TYR A 225 1.80 -19.68 -10.17
N HIS A 226 2.67 -20.57 -9.67
CA HIS A 226 4.11 -20.53 -9.95
C HIS A 226 4.41 -20.79 -11.44
N PRO A 227 5.31 -20.01 -12.09
CA PRO A 227 5.57 -20.13 -13.53
C PRO A 227 6.02 -21.52 -13.99
N SER A 228 6.72 -22.28 -13.15
CA SER A 228 7.16 -23.65 -13.47
C SER A 228 6.02 -24.68 -13.44
N LEU A 229 4.86 -24.31 -12.91
CA LEU A 229 3.69 -25.19 -12.73
C LEU A 229 2.51 -24.77 -13.61
N ARG A 230 2.66 -23.70 -14.42
CA ARG A 230 1.63 -23.18 -15.32
C ARG A 230 2.08 -23.23 -16.79
N PRO A 231 1.14 -23.10 -17.74
CA PRO A 231 1.49 -22.86 -19.14
C PRO A 231 2.37 -21.60 -19.31
N PRO A 232 3.23 -21.53 -20.35
CA PRO A 232 4.10 -20.38 -20.58
C PRO A 232 3.34 -19.04 -20.62
N PRO A 233 3.94 -17.94 -20.12
CA PRO A 233 3.32 -16.63 -20.14
C PRO A 233 3.19 -16.08 -21.57
N ARG A 234 2.36 -15.04 -21.72
CA ARG A 234 2.22 -14.30 -23.00
C ARG A 234 3.57 -13.71 -23.42
N ASN A 235 3.86 -13.74 -24.72
CA ASN A 235 5.07 -13.14 -25.31
C ASN A 235 4.77 -11.85 -26.11
N THR A 236 3.59 -11.27 -25.92
CA THR A 236 3.10 -10.11 -26.68
C THR A 236 3.57 -8.79 -26.10
N THR A 237 3.72 -8.71 -24.76
CA THR A 237 4.18 -7.52 -24.05
C THR A 237 5.64 -7.25 -24.40
N LYS A 238 5.94 -6.00 -24.64
CA LYS A 238 7.24 -5.55 -25.09
C LYS A 238 7.91 -4.73 -23.95
N PRO A 239 9.24 -4.71 -23.84
CA PRO A 239 9.94 -4.04 -22.74
C PRO A 239 9.62 -2.55 -22.52
N TYR A 240 9.14 -2.20 -21.32
CA TYR A 240 9.04 -0.82 -20.86
C TYR A 240 10.21 -0.47 -19.91
N GLN A 241 11.05 0.49 -20.28
CA GLN A 241 12.22 0.90 -19.51
C GLN A 241 12.09 2.34 -19.01
N VAL A 242 12.39 2.54 -17.72
CA VAL A 242 12.45 3.86 -17.08
C VAL A 242 13.90 4.21 -16.82
N VAL A 243 14.41 5.26 -17.47
CA VAL A 243 15.83 5.65 -17.43
C VAL A 243 15.97 7.11 -17.01
N GLN A 244 16.88 7.38 -16.07
CA GLN A 244 17.27 8.73 -15.66
C GLN A 244 18.76 8.94 -15.97
N PRO A 245 19.10 9.42 -17.18
CA PRO A 245 20.49 9.46 -17.66
C PRO A 245 21.40 10.36 -16.81
N ASP A 246 20.84 11.40 -16.21
CA ASP A 246 21.56 12.35 -15.36
C ASP A 246 21.42 12.03 -13.86
N GLY A 247 20.89 10.84 -13.53
CA GLY A 247 20.57 10.43 -12.16
C GLY A 247 19.22 10.95 -11.66
N PRO A 248 18.84 10.59 -10.42
CA PRO A 248 17.61 11.06 -9.81
C PRO A 248 17.73 12.51 -9.32
N SER A 249 16.60 13.21 -9.24
CA SER A 249 16.51 14.58 -8.75
C SER A 249 16.50 14.67 -7.23
N PHE A 250 16.30 13.54 -6.53
CA PHE A 250 16.39 13.49 -5.07
C PHE A 250 17.84 13.26 -4.62
N THR A 251 18.16 13.78 -3.44
CA THR A 251 19.42 13.51 -2.74
C THR A 251 19.16 12.90 -1.38
N THR A 252 20.14 12.18 -0.84
CA THR A 252 20.04 11.58 0.50
C THR A 252 21.30 11.86 1.32
N LYS A 253 21.11 12.16 2.61
CA LYS A 253 22.17 12.23 3.61
C LYS A 253 21.77 11.37 4.82
N GLY A 254 22.26 10.13 4.84
CA GLY A 254 21.71 9.12 5.74
C GLY A 254 20.23 8.90 5.42
N ASN A 255 19.37 9.12 6.41
CA ASN A 255 17.92 8.99 6.27
C ASN A 255 17.20 10.28 5.85
N LEU A 256 17.91 11.42 5.78
CA LEU A 256 17.33 12.68 5.27
C LEU A 256 17.25 12.64 3.75
N ILE A 257 16.06 12.88 3.21
CA ILE A 257 15.79 13.04 1.78
C ILE A 257 15.55 14.52 1.48
N SER A 258 16.04 14.98 0.33
CA SER A 258 15.67 16.27 -0.25
C SER A 258 15.29 16.09 -1.73
N TRP A 259 14.12 16.59 -2.12
CA TRP A 259 13.58 16.43 -3.48
C TRP A 259 12.54 17.50 -3.79
N GLU A 260 12.68 18.26 -4.88
CA GLU A 260 11.66 19.22 -5.36
C GLU A 260 11.00 20.04 -4.22
N LYS A 261 11.83 20.73 -3.42
CA LYS A 261 11.46 21.50 -2.20
C LYS A 261 11.02 20.70 -0.97
N TRP A 262 10.79 19.40 -1.09
CA TRP A 262 10.55 18.52 0.06
C TRP A 262 11.83 18.26 0.83
N THR A 263 11.71 18.24 2.16
CA THR A 263 12.67 17.59 3.05
C THR A 263 11.93 16.72 4.05
N LEU A 264 12.41 15.49 4.27
CA LEU A 264 11.84 14.55 5.23
C LEU A 264 12.86 13.49 5.64
N ARG A 265 12.62 12.82 6.76
CA ARG A 265 13.48 11.73 7.25
C ARG A 265 12.76 10.40 7.22
N VAL A 266 13.43 9.39 6.67
CA VAL A 266 12.95 8.00 6.62
C VAL A 266 13.32 7.28 7.92
N GLY A 267 12.31 6.88 8.68
CA GLY A 267 12.42 5.96 9.79
C GLY A 267 11.99 4.54 9.40
N PHE A 268 12.35 3.59 10.25
CA PHE A 268 11.91 2.20 10.12
C PHE A 268 11.84 1.55 11.50
N ASN A 269 10.79 0.79 11.80
CA ASN A 269 10.70 -0.01 13.01
C ASN A 269 10.01 -1.36 12.77
N TYR A 270 10.12 -2.26 13.73
CA TYR A 270 9.62 -3.64 13.63
C TYR A 270 8.09 -3.74 13.41
N ARG A 271 7.30 -2.77 13.89
CA ARG A 271 5.84 -2.83 13.92
C ARG A 271 5.19 -2.14 12.74
N GLU A 272 5.49 -0.86 12.52
CA GLU A 272 4.90 -0.03 11.46
C GLU A 272 5.64 -0.20 10.12
N GLY A 273 6.88 -0.72 10.14
CA GLY A 273 7.74 -0.70 8.96
C GLY A 273 8.18 0.73 8.67
N LEU A 274 7.82 1.26 7.50
CA LEU A 274 8.18 2.61 7.04
C LEU A 274 7.49 3.70 7.88
N THR A 275 8.27 4.61 8.46
CA THR A 275 7.79 5.83 9.13
C THR A 275 8.47 7.06 8.54
N LEU A 276 7.80 8.21 8.53
CA LEU A 276 8.35 9.46 8.00
C LEU A 276 8.29 10.55 9.07
N HIS A 277 9.37 11.34 9.18
CA HIS A 277 9.54 12.34 10.23
C HIS A 277 9.97 13.70 9.66
N ASP A 278 9.61 14.78 10.37
CA ASP A 278 10.00 16.16 10.07
C ASP A 278 9.81 16.51 8.58
N ILE A 279 8.58 16.35 8.11
CA ILE A 279 8.19 16.56 6.72
C ILE A 279 7.93 18.04 6.50
N ARG A 280 8.67 18.64 5.57
CA ARG A 280 8.62 20.06 5.23
C ARG A 280 8.55 20.25 3.73
N TYR A 281 7.98 21.38 3.32
CA TYR A 281 8.00 21.84 1.93
C TYR A 281 8.47 23.28 1.89
N ASP A 282 9.54 23.53 1.14
CA ASP A 282 10.16 24.86 1.00
C ASP A 282 10.49 25.50 2.36
N GLY A 283 11.06 24.67 3.25
CA GLY A 283 11.43 25.07 4.60
C GLY A 283 10.26 25.24 5.58
N ARG A 284 9.00 25.15 5.14
CA ARG A 284 7.81 25.25 6.02
C ARG A 284 7.37 23.89 6.54
N SER A 285 6.99 23.86 7.81
CA SER A 285 6.61 22.64 8.52
C SER A 285 5.24 22.14 8.05
N LEU A 286 5.11 20.84 7.80
CA LEU A 286 3.85 20.20 7.39
C LEU A 286 3.41 19.11 8.36
N PHE A 287 4.24 18.09 8.56
CA PHE A 287 3.91 16.94 9.41
C PHE A 287 5.11 16.56 10.27
N TYR A 288 4.89 16.38 11.57
CA TYR A 288 5.91 15.87 12.48
C TYR A 288 6.20 14.40 12.19
N ARG A 289 5.14 13.59 12.00
CA ARG A 289 5.23 12.14 11.78
C ARG A 289 4.08 11.61 10.92
N LEU A 290 4.39 10.73 9.97
CA LEU A 290 3.39 9.95 9.21
C LEU A 290 3.75 8.45 9.26
N SER A 291 2.75 7.60 9.50
CA SER A 291 2.92 6.13 9.46
C SER A 291 1.59 5.40 9.33
N LEU A 292 1.64 4.17 8.81
CA LEU A 292 0.57 3.20 9.03
C LEU A 292 0.75 2.60 10.43
N SER A 293 -0.26 2.76 11.26
CA SER A 293 -0.15 2.47 12.69
C SER A 293 -0.79 1.14 13.08
N GLU A 294 -1.82 0.70 12.37
CA GLU A 294 -2.42 -0.62 12.54
C GLU A 294 -3.13 -1.09 11.26
N MET A 295 -3.30 -2.41 11.14
CA MET A 295 -4.18 -3.05 10.17
C MET A 295 -4.94 -4.19 10.85
N PHE A 296 -6.25 -4.28 10.63
CA PHE A 296 -7.09 -5.35 11.16
C PHE A 296 -7.81 -6.08 10.02
N VAL A 297 -7.70 -7.40 9.99
CA VAL A 297 -8.28 -8.28 8.96
C VAL A 297 -9.31 -9.23 9.57
N PRO A 298 -10.54 -8.77 9.87
CA PRO A 298 -11.61 -9.62 10.40
C PRO A 298 -12.28 -10.44 9.30
N TYR A 299 -12.37 -11.76 9.48
CA TYR A 299 -13.15 -12.65 8.63
C TYR A 299 -14.62 -12.73 9.10
N GLY A 300 -15.53 -12.78 8.13
CA GLY A 300 -16.99 -12.75 8.32
C GLY A 300 -17.69 -14.12 8.31
N ASP A 301 -16.95 -15.23 8.29
CA ASP A 301 -17.56 -16.57 8.44
C ASP A 301 -17.97 -16.77 9.91
N PRO A 302 -19.28 -16.90 10.22
CA PRO A 302 -19.75 -16.96 11.59
C PRO A 302 -19.52 -18.33 12.25
N ARG A 303 -19.13 -19.36 11.48
CA ARG A 303 -19.00 -20.72 12.00
C ARG A 303 -17.71 -20.87 12.78
N ALA A 304 -17.76 -21.45 13.97
CA ALA A 304 -16.54 -21.74 14.73
C ALA A 304 -15.66 -22.77 13.99
N PRO A 305 -14.32 -22.63 14.01
CA PRO A 305 -13.53 -21.61 14.71
C PRO A 305 -13.19 -20.36 13.87
N TYR A 306 -13.78 -20.18 12.69
CA TYR A 306 -13.35 -19.16 11.71
C TYR A 306 -13.38 -17.71 12.22
N PRO A 307 -14.25 -17.28 13.16
CA PRO A 307 -14.16 -15.96 13.77
C PRO A 307 -12.82 -15.65 14.46
N ARG A 308 -11.99 -16.67 14.72
CA ARG A 308 -10.63 -16.51 15.26
C ARG A 308 -9.63 -16.04 14.19
N LYS A 309 -10.01 -16.03 12.91
CA LYS A 309 -9.26 -15.38 11.83
C LYS A 309 -9.57 -13.89 11.89
N ALA A 310 -8.81 -13.18 12.72
CA ALA A 310 -8.96 -11.75 12.98
C ALA A 310 -7.61 -11.17 13.40
N ALA A 311 -6.72 -11.04 12.42
CA ALA A 311 -5.33 -10.65 12.61
C ALA A 311 -5.20 -9.13 12.69
N PHE A 312 -4.35 -8.66 13.61
CA PHE A 312 -3.88 -7.28 13.64
C PHE A 312 -2.48 -7.31 13.04
N ASP A 313 -2.32 -7.17 11.73
CA ASP A 313 -1.08 -7.57 11.07
C ASP A 313 0.14 -6.74 11.52
N LEU A 314 -0.05 -5.46 11.86
CA LEU A 314 1.05 -4.66 12.41
C LEU A 314 1.31 -5.03 13.88
N GLY A 315 0.28 -5.11 14.72
CA GLY A 315 0.45 -5.42 16.14
C GLY A 315 0.80 -6.87 16.49
N ASN A 316 0.28 -7.84 15.72
CA ASN A 316 0.50 -9.26 15.90
C ASN A 316 1.75 -9.73 15.15
N ASP A 317 1.97 -9.31 13.90
CA ASP A 317 3.01 -9.89 13.05
C ASP A 317 4.19 -8.93 12.85
N GLY A 318 3.90 -7.63 12.76
CA GLY A 318 4.88 -6.56 12.58
C GLY A 318 5.20 -6.32 11.11
N ALA A 319 4.80 -5.17 10.57
CA ALA A 319 5.08 -4.82 9.17
C ALA A 319 6.60 -4.73 8.90
N GLY A 320 7.39 -4.26 9.86
CA GLY A 320 8.84 -4.22 9.72
C GLY A 320 9.49 -5.61 9.75
N ILE A 321 8.97 -6.51 10.59
CA ILE A 321 9.42 -7.92 10.67
C ILE A 321 9.14 -8.66 9.37
N ASN A 322 7.98 -8.39 8.76
CA ASN A 322 7.50 -9.03 7.54
C ASN A 322 7.89 -8.28 6.26
N ALA A 323 8.71 -7.23 6.36
CA ALA A 323 9.16 -6.45 5.22
C ALA A 323 10.04 -7.30 4.29
N ASN A 324 9.70 -7.28 3.01
CA ASN A 324 10.41 -8.01 1.98
C ASN A 324 11.77 -7.36 1.68
N ASN A 325 12.70 -8.19 1.19
CA ASN A 325 13.93 -7.71 0.57
C ASN A 325 13.64 -7.32 -0.89
N LEU A 326 13.36 -6.03 -1.12
CA LEU A 326 12.95 -5.51 -2.42
C LEU A 326 14.10 -5.60 -3.44
N ARG A 327 13.83 -6.24 -4.57
CA ARG A 327 14.81 -6.52 -5.62
C ARG A 327 14.75 -5.51 -6.76
N LEU A 328 15.93 -5.15 -7.26
CA LEU A 328 16.10 -4.22 -8.37
C LEU A 328 15.44 -4.76 -9.64
N GLY A 329 14.59 -3.96 -10.28
CA GLY A 329 13.93 -4.30 -11.55
C GLY A 329 12.69 -5.19 -11.43
N CYS A 330 12.31 -5.59 -10.21
CA CYS A 330 11.08 -6.37 -9.94
C CYS A 330 10.06 -5.54 -9.14
N ASP A 331 10.41 -5.18 -7.91
CA ASP A 331 9.47 -4.53 -6.98
C ASP A 331 9.39 -3.01 -7.16
N CYS A 332 10.51 -2.40 -7.54
CA CYS A 332 10.65 -0.97 -7.83
C CYS A 332 11.42 -0.78 -9.15
N LEU A 333 10.88 0.07 -10.05
CA LEU A 333 11.39 0.24 -11.42
C LEU A 333 11.97 1.65 -11.63
N GLY A 334 13.15 1.74 -12.25
CA GLY A 334 13.86 3.00 -12.50
C GLY A 334 15.18 3.08 -11.73
N VAL A 335 15.57 4.29 -11.30
CA VAL A 335 16.76 4.50 -10.47
C VAL A 335 16.37 4.50 -9.01
N ILE A 336 16.82 3.48 -8.27
CA ILE A 336 16.33 3.18 -6.93
C ILE A 336 17.38 3.42 -5.85
N LYS A 337 17.01 4.14 -4.79
CA LYS A 337 17.74 4.18 -3.52
C LYS A 337 17.03 3.29 -2.50
N TYR A 338 17.74 2.31 -1.95
CA TYR A 338 17.22 1.46 -0.88
C TYR A 338 17.68 1.92 0.51
N PHE A 339 16.81 1.69 1.49
CA PHE A 339 17.11 1.77 2.92
C PHE A 339 16.97 0.37 3.53
N ASP A 340 17.92 0.04 4.40
CA ASP A 340 17.89 -1.20 5.17
C ASP A 340 17.22 -0.95 6.53
N GLY A 341 16.60 -1.99 7.07
CA GLY A 341 16.12 -2.04 8.44
C GLY A 341 17.08 -2.82 9.33
N TRP A 342 16.92 -2.65 10.63
CA TRP A 342 17.62 -3.44 11.64
C TRP A 342 16.62 -3.96 12.67
N HIS A 343 16.81 -5.22 13.04
CA HIS A 343 16.08 -5.90 14.11
C HIS A 343 17.07 -6.66 15.01
N ASN A 344 16.59 -7.50 15.91
CA ASN A 344 17.42 -8.35 16.77
C ASN A 344 17.06 -9.84 16.64
N THR A 345 18.03 -10.72 16.92
CA THR A 345 17.79 -12.15 17.16
C THR A 345 17.22 -12.38 18.56
N ALA A 346 16.80 -13.61 18.84
CA ALA A 346 16.40 -14.06 20.19
C ALA A 346 17.50 -13.89 21.25
N SER A 347 18.78 -13.90 20.86
CA SER A 347 19.92 -13.67 21.75
C SER A 347 20.28 -12.19 21.93
N GLY A 348 19.59 -11.28 21.23
CA GLY A 348 19.84 -9.84 21.27
C GLY A 348 20.91 -9.34 20.29
N GLU A 349 21.31 -10.18 19.32
CA GLU A 349 22.29 -9.78 18.30
C GLU A 349 21.60 -9.00 17.16
N PRO A 350 22.23 -7.99 16.56
CA PRO A 350 21.64 -7.22 15.48
C PRO A 350 21.45 -8.05 14.21
N MET A 351 20.24 -8.00 13.65
CA MET A 351 19.83 -8.66 12.42
C MET A 351 19.54 -7.61 11.35
N ARG A 352 20.22 -7.68 10.21
CA ARG A 352 20.01 -6.76 9.08
C ARG A 352 18.80 -7.22 8.26
N LEU A 353 17.91 -6.29 7.94
CA LEU A 353 16.82 -6.47 6.99
C LEU A 353 17.15 -5.65 5.73
N PRO A 354 17.73 -6.28 4.69
CA PRO A 354 18.21 -5.55 3.52
C PRO A 354 17.05 -5.06 2.64
N ASN A 355 17.18 -3.85 2.09
CA ASN A 355 16.30 -3.31 1.04
C ASN A 355 14.80 -3.23 1.39
N VAL A 356 14.46 -2.98 2.66
CA VAL A 356 13.07 -2.96 3.16
C VAL A 356 12.24 -1.75 2.74
N VAL A 357 12.89 -0.68 2.31
CA VAL A 357 12.25 0.51 1.72
C VAL A 357 12.97 0.88 0.45
N CYS A 358 12.21 1.12 -0.62
CA CYS A 358 12.73 1.69 -1.86
C CYS A 358 12.27 3.14 -2.03
N CYS A 359 13.17 3.97 -2.56
CA CYS A 359 12.95 5.38 -2.86
C CYS A 359 13.32 5.64 -4.32
N HIS A 360 12.38 6.18 -5.10
CA HIS A 360 12.60 6.49 -6.51
C HIS A 360 11.65 7.58 -7.00
N GLU A 361 11.92 8.08 -8.20
CA GLU A 361 10.99 8.99 -8.88
C GLU A 361 10.14 8.24 -9.90
N GLN A 362 8.95 8.77 -10.16
CA GLN A 362 8.05 8.27 -11.19
C GLN A 362 7.36 9.45 -11.90
N ASP A 363 7.15 9.31 -13.20
CA ASP A 363 6.26 10.21 -13.95
C ASP A 363 4.80 9.96 -13.57
N ASP A 364 4.06 11.03 -13.28
CA ASP A 364 2.65 10.98 -12.87
C ASP A 364 1.75 11.77 -13.84
N GLY A 365 2.09 11.78 -15.13
CA GLY A 365 1.30 12.43 -16.15
C GLY A 365 1.42 13.96 -16.13
N ILE A 366 0.28 14.67 -16.12
CA ILE A 366 0.23 16.14 -16.23
C ILE A 366 0.05 16.75 -14.84
N LEU A 367 0.94 17.68 -14.48
CA LEU A 367 0.82 18.50 -13.28
C LEU A 367 -0.21 19.62 -13.50
N TRP A 368 -0.01 20.42 -14.54
CA TRP A 368 -0.95 21.45 -14.97
C TRP A 368 -0.80 21.74 -16.46
N LYS A 369 -1.89 22.21 -17.09
CA LYS A 369 -1.92 22.62 -18.49
C LYS A 369 -2.96 23.70 -18.70
N HIS A 370 -2.66 24.67 -19.56
CA HIS A 370 -3.64 25.63 -20.07
C HIS A 370 -3.36 25.97 -21.53
N THR A 371 -4.42 26.17 -22.33
CA THR A 371 -4.33 26.67 -23.69
C THR A 371 -5.16 27.95 -23.80
N ASN A 372 -4.52 29.05 -24.19
CA ASN A 372 -5.24 30.28 -24.48
C ASN A 372 -5.89 30.17 -25.86
N ILE A 373 -7.20 29.99 -25.92
CA ILE A 373 -7.95 29.83 -27.18
C ILE A 373 -7.85 31.03 -28.13
N ARG A 374 -7.49 32.22 -27.64
CA ARG A 374 -7.35 33.41 -28.50
C ARG A 374 -6.04 33.40 -29.26
N THR A 375 -4.99 32.86 -28.66
CA THR A 375 -3.64 32.78 -29.26
C THR A 375 -3.27 31.37 -29.71
N GLN A 376 -4.10 30.38 -29.38
CA GLN A 376 -3.84 28.95 -29.57
C GLN A 376 -2.56 28.42 -28.91
N ASN A 377 -1.97 29.18 -27.97
CA ASN A 377 -0.72 28.80 -27.32
C ASN A 377 -0.98 27.87 -26.11
N PRO A 378 -0.47 26.63 -26.11
CA PRO A 378 -0.52 25.75 -24.94
C PRO A 378 0.70 25.92 -24.04
N VAL A 379 0.50 25.81 -22.73
CA VAL A 379 1.57 25.63 -21.75
C VAL A 379 1.25 24.39 -20.92
N VAL A 380 2.21 23.49 -20.78
CA VAL A 380 2.04 22.21 -20.08
C VAL A 380 3.26 21.89 -19.24
N THR A 381 3.02 21.38 -18.04
CA THR A 381 4.04 20.83 -17.15
C THR A 381 3.63 19.42 -16.74
N ARG A 382 4.53 18.45 -16.93
CA ARG A 382 4.37 17.07 -16.45
C ARG A 382 4.62 16.98 -14.94
N ALA A 383 3.92 16.05 -14.30
CA ALA A 383 4.10 15.76 -12.89
C ALA A 383 5.18 14.69 -12.72
N ARG A 384 6.04 14.90 -11.73
CA ARG A 384 6.91 13.87 -11.18
C ARG A 384 6.61 13.71 -9.70
N ILE A 385 6.65 12.47 -9.23
CA ILE A 385 6.45 12.13 -7.82
C ILE A 385 7.69 11.44 -7.26
N LEU A 386 7.95 11.63 -5.98
CA LEU A 386 8.87 10.81 -5.19
C LEU A 386 8.07 9.71 -4.49
N VAL A 387 8.46 8.45 -4.70
CA VAL A 387 7.83 7.27 -4.11
C VAL A 387 8.72 6.72 -3.02
N LEU A 388 8.16 6.50 -1.82
CA LEU A 388 8.76 5.74 -0.73
C LEU A 388 7.87 4.53 -0.44
N GLN A 389 8.37 3.32 -0.72
CA GLN A 389 7.56 2.11 -0.71
C GLN A 389 8.21 1.00 0.14
N THR A 390 7.37 0.27 0.87
CA THR A 390 7.69 -1.03 1.50
C THR A 390 6.67 -2.07 1.06
N ILE A 391 7.07 -3.34 1.02
CA ILE A 391 6.18 -4.48 0.75
C ILE A 391 6.32 -5.45 1.91
N ILE A 392 5.20 -5.91 2.45
CA ILE A 392 5.18 -6.91 3.52
C ILE A 392 4.44 -8.18 3.06
N THR A 393 4.89 -9.34 3.54
CA THR A 393 4.20 -10.62 3.36
C THR A 393 3.70 -11.11 4.72
N VAL A 394 2.39 -11.22 4.89
CA VAL A 394 1.78 -11.75 6.12
C VAL A 394 1.05 -13.03 5.77
N SER A 395 1.75 -14.14 5.97
CA SER A 395 1.34 -15.47 5.50
C SER A 395 0.91 -15.47 4.03
N ASN A 396 -0.39 -15.54 3.76
CA ASN A 396 -0.95 -15.64 2.42
C ASN A 396 -1.06 -14.30 1.67
N TYR A 397 -1.09 -13.15 2.37
CA TYR A 397 -1.26 -11.83 1.74
C TYR A 397 0.05 -11.09 1.55
N GLU A 398 0.11 -10.29 0.49
CA GLU A 398 1.09 -9.24 0.31
C GLU A 398 0.44 -7.86 0.32
N TYR A 399 1.06 -6.92 1.02
CA TYR A 399 0.65 -5.52 1.05
C TYR A 399 1.79 -4.61 0.62
N ILE A 400 1.50 -3.74 -0.34
CA ILE A 400 2.39 -2.67 -0.78
C ILE A 400 1.91 -1.38 -0.12
N PHE A 401 2.80 -0.73 0.61
CA PHE A 401 2.55 0.56 1.28
C PHE A 401 3.48 1.61 0.69
N ALA A 402 2.91 2.67 0.09
CA ALA A 402 3.68 3.68 -0.61
C ALA A 402 3.23 5.10 -0.28
N PHE A 403 4.18 5.97 0.08
CA PHE A 403 3.99 7.41 0.13
C PHE A 403 4.47 8.03 -1.19
N HIS A 404 3.60 8.81 -1.84
CA HIS A 404 3.89 9.58 -3.04
C HIS A 404 3.90 11.07 -2.69
N PHE A 405 5.01 11.75 -2.93
CA PHE A 405 5.15 13.20 -2.76
C PHE A 405 5.09 13.89 -4.12
N GLY A 406 4.20 14.86 -4.30
CA GLY A 406 4.00 15.61 -5.54
C GLY A 406 4.69 16.97 -5.55
N GLN A 407 4.99 17.47 -6.74
CA GLN A 407 5.53 18.84 -6.95
C GLN A 407 4.48 19.95 -6.70
N ASP A 408 3.22 19.59 -6.46
CA ASP A 408 2.16 20.50 -6.00
C ASP A 408 2.04 20.55 -4.46
N ALA A 409 3.04 19.99 -3.75
CA ALA A 409 3.06 19.79 -2.31
C ALA A 409 1.97 18.83 -1.78
N SER A 410 1.34 18.01 -2.63
CA SER A 410 0.44 16.95 -2.18
C SER A 410 1.20 15.69 -1.75
N ILE A 411 0.61 14.95 -0.80
CA ILE A 411 1.07 13.61 -0.42
C ILE A 411 -0.08 12.65 -0.70
N HIS A 412 0.19 11.50 -1.31
CA HIS A 412 -0.76 10.40 -1.40
C HIS A 412 -0.17 9.17 -0.71
N TYR A 413 -0.96 8.52 0.14
CA TYR A 413 -0.63 7.22 0.73
C TYR A 413 -1.42 6.15 -0.01
N GLU A 414 -0.73 5.31 -0.76
CA GLU A 414 -1.29 4.20 -1.52
C GLU A 414 -1.05 2.88 -0.79
N VAL A 415 -2.13 2.10 -0.65
CA VAL A 415 -2.09 0.70 -0.26
C VAL A 415 -2.47 -0.15 -1.46
N ARG A 416 -1.71 -1.20 -1.72
CA ARG A 416 -2.11 -2.25 -2.66
C ARG A 416 -2.16 -3.60 -1.94
N ALA A 417 -3.31 -4.27 -1.94
CA ALA A 417 -3.44 -5.63 -1.43
C ALA A 417 -3.35 -6.62 -2.60
N THR A 418 -2.53 -7.66 -2.48
CA THR A 418 -2.34 -8.73 -3.47
C THR A 418 -1.97 -10.03 -2.74
N GLY A 419 -1.49 -11.05 -3.44
CA GLY A 419 -1.19 -12.34 -2.84
C GLY A 419 -2.33 -13.33 -2.92
N ILE A 420 -2.37 -14.29 -2.02
CA ILE A 420 -3.27 -15.44 -2.06
C ILE A 420 -4.40 -15.26 -1.03
N LEU A 421 -5.61 -15.66 -1.40
CA LEU A 421 -6.75 -15.69 -0.47
C LEU A 421 -6.50 -16.69 0.67
N SER A 422 -6.83 -16.33 1.90
CA SER A 422 -6.93 -17.34 2.97
C SER A 422 -8.18 -18.18 2.74
N THR A 423 -8.03 -19.51 2.68
CA THR A 423 -9.09 -20.44 2.26
C THR A 423 -9.55 -21.37 3.37
N CYS A 424 -10.79 -21.81 3.31
CA CYS A 424 -11.43 -22.79 4.18
C CYS A 424 -12.03 -23.93 3.35
N PRO A 425 -12.24 -25.13 3.93
CA PRO A 425 -12.89 -26.22 3.23
C PRO A 425 -14.40 -25.94 3.02
N ILE A 426 -14.92 -26.37 1.89
CA ILE A 426 -16.37 -26.45 1.63
C ILE A 426 -16.75 -27.76 0.94
N LYS A 427 -17.97 -28.23 1.15
CA LYS A 427 -18.50 -29.40 0.46
C LYS A 427 -18.83 -29.07 -1.00
N LEU A 428 -18.64 -30.04 -1.89
CA LEU A 428 -18.96 -29.85 -3.31
C LEU A 428 -20.47 -29.64 -3.51
N GLY A 429 -20.82 -28.59 -4.24
CA GLY A 429 -22.21 -28.20 -4.53
C GLY A 429 -22.83 -27.25 -3.50
N ASP A 430 -22.19 -27.08 -2.33
CA ASP A 430 -22.67 -26.16 -1.30
C ASP A 430 -22.25 -24.72 -1.61
N THR A 431 -23.06 -23.77 -1.13
CA THR A 431 -22.79 -22.33 -1.17
C THR A 431 -23.13 -21.70 0.17
N VAL A 432 -22.45 -20.61 0.53
CA VAL A 432 -22.68 -19.87 1.77
C VAL A 432 -22.79 -18.37 1.49
N PRO A 433 -23.55 -17.60 2.30
CA PRO A 433 -23.71 -16.15 2.11
C PRO A 433 -22.55 -15.31 2.68
N TYR A 434 -21.51 -15.94 3.21
CA TYR A 434 -20.37 -15.30 3.90
C TYR A 434 -19.01 -15.69 3.29
N GLY A 435 -18.99 -16.17 2.05
CA GLY A 435 -17.77 -16.53 1.34
C GLY A 435 -18.04 -16.94 -0.10
N THR A 436 -17.00 -16.92 -0.93
CA THR A 436 -17.07 -17.30 -2.34
C THR A 436 -16.36 -18.61 -2.56
N VAL A 437 -17.02 -19.55 -3.26
CA VAL A 437 -16.35 -20.77 -3.72
C VAL A 437 -15.46 -20.41 -4.91
N VAL A 438 -14.14 -20.40 -4.71
CA VAL A 438 -13.15 -20.01 -5.73
C VAL A 438 -12.56 -21.21 -6.46
N ALA A 439 -12.75 -22.41 -5.93
CA ALA A 439 -12.43 -23.65 -6.63
C ALA A 439 -13.21 -24.83 -6.02
N PRO A 440 -13.26 -26.00 -6.67
CA PRO A 440 -13.89 -27.20 -6.12
C PRO A 440 -13.40 -27.52 -4.70
N GLY A 441 -14.28 -27.32 -3.71
CA GLY A 441 -13.98 -27.58 -2.29
C GLY A 441 -13.23 -26.47 -1.55
N VAL A 442 -12.99 -25.33 -2.20
CA VAL A 442 -12.24 -24.19 -1.67
C VAL A 442 -13.17 -22.98 -1.50
N LEU A 443 -13.39 -22.58 -0.26
CA LEU A 443 -14.13 -21.38 0.11
C LEU A 443 -13.15 -20.28 0.52
N ALA A 444 -13.29 -19.10 -0.08
CA ALA A 444 -12.64 -17.88 0.39
C ALA A 444 -13.67 -17.06 1.19
N PRO A 445 -13.59 -17.01 2.53
CA PRO A 445 -14.57 -16.30 3.32
C PRO A 445 -14.47 -14.78 3.13
N TYR A 446 -15.61 -14.08 3.22
CA TYR A 446 -15.65 -12.62 3.18
C TYR A 446 -14.86 -12.05 4.35
N HIS A 447 -14.18 -10.93 4.15
CA HIS A 447 -13.38 -10.28 5.17
C HIS A 447 -13.19 -8.79 4.85
N GLN A 448 -12.68 -8.02 5.81
CA GLN A 448 -12.28 -6.63 5.59
C GLN A 448 -10.76 -6.49 5.75
N HIS A 449 -10.18 -5.48 5.10
CA HIS A 449 -8.81 -5.01 5.35
C HIS A 449 -8.90 -3.58 5.86
N LEU A 450 -8.83 -3.36 7.17
CA LEU A 450 -9.02 -2.04 7.78
C LEU A 450 -7.69 -1.46 8.29
N PHE A 451 -7.19 -0.43 7.61
CA PHE A 451 -5.95 0.27 7.87
C PHE A 451 -6.18 1.50 8.74
N CYS A 452 -5.21 1.88 9.56
CA CYS A 452 -5.21 3.14 10.30
C CYS A 452 -3.95 3.96 10.02
N LEU A 453 -4.08 5.03 9.24
CA LEU A 453 -3.01 5.99 8.97
C LEU A 453 -2.94 7.01 10.12
N ARG A 454 -1.81 7.06 10.84
CA ARG A 454 -1.55 8.05 11.89
C ARG A 454 -0.87 9.27 11.27
N ILE A 455 -1.53 10.42 11.39
CA ILE A 455 -1.09 11.71 10.86
C ILE A 455 -0.84 12.64 12.06
N ASP A 456 0.42 12.96 12.29
CA ASP A 456 0.88 13.87 13.35
C ASP A 456 1.25 15.21 12.70
N PRO A 457 0.30 16.16 12.61
CA PRO A 457 0.53 17.40 11.89
C PRO A 457 1.43 18.37 12.65
N ALA A 458 2.11 19.19 11.87
CA ALA A 458 2.84 20.35 12.36
C ALA A 458 2.72 21.47 11.32
N ILE A 459 1.50 21.75 10.88
CA ILE A 459 1.19 22.69 9.79
C ILE A 459 1.62 24.09 10.24
N ASP A 460 2.73 24.61 9.72
CA ASP A 460 3.34 25.87 10.17
C ASP A 460 3.53 25.96 11.70
N GLY A 461 3.72 24.81 12.37
CA GLY A 461 3.83 24.70 13.83
C GLY A 461 2.89 23.65 14.41
N VAL A 462 3.06 23.33 15.69
CA VAL A 462 2.37 22.20 16.36
C VAL A 462 0.96 22.52 16.83
N ALA A 463 0.59 23.79 16.98
CA ALA A 463 -0.76 24.19 17.38
C ALA A 463 -1.70 24.11 16.17
N ASN A 464 -2.40 22.98 16.01
CA ASN A 464 -3.27 22.71 14.88
C ASN A 464 -4.69 22.36 15.35
N SER A 465 -5.64 22.40 14.42
CA SER A 465 -7.05 22.09 14.64
C SER A 465 -7.59 21.23 13.52
N LEU A 466 -8.49 20.30 13.85
CA LEU A 466 -9.29 19.60 12.84
C LEU A 466 -10.58 20.39 12.54
N GLN A 467 -10.67 20.94 11.34
CA GLN A 467 -11.87 21.56 10.80
C GLN A 467 -12.65 20.56 9.93
N ILE A 468 -13.95 20.47 10.18
CA ILE A 468 -14.90 19.67 9.41
C ILE A 468 -15.73 20.65 8.57
N GLU A 469 -15.63 20.55 7.25
CA GLU A 469 -16.36 21.39 6.31
C GLU A 469 -17.35 20.58 5.48
N GLU A 470 -18.57 21.07 5.37
CA GLU A 470 -19.66 20.50 4.58
C GLU A 470 -20.21 21.52 3.59
N SER A 471 -20.70 21.05 2.45
CA SER A 471 -21.34 21.84 1.41
C SER A 471 -22.87 21.63 1.45
N HIS A 472 -23.62 22.73 1.53
CA HIS A 472 -25.08 22.72 1.71
C HIS A 472 -25.74 23.60 0.64
N ALA A 473 -26.78 23.08 -0.01
CA ALA A 473 -27.59 23.88 -0.93
C ALA A 473 -28.29 25.03 -0.18
N MET A 474 -28.29 26.22 -0.78
CA MET A 474 -29.05 27.35 -0.24
C MET A 474 -30.55 27.10 -0.46
N PRO A 475 -31.43 27.47 0.50
CA PRO A 475 -32.87 27.37 0.30
C PRO A 475 -33.35 28.09 -0.97
N ILE A 476 -34.37 27.53 -1.62
CA ILE A 476 -35.13 28.22 -2.68
C ILE A 476 -36.44 28.72 -2.09
N ARG A 477 -36.89 29.92 -2.48
CA ARG A 477 -38.13 30.58 -2.00
C ARG A 477 -38.13 30.97 -0.51
N ASP A 478 -36.94 31.11 0.08
CA ASP A 478 -36.79 31.75 1.38
C ASP A 478 -36.65 33.28 1.19
N PRO A 479 -37.57 34.12 1.72
CA PRO A 479 -37.49 35.57 1.61
C PRO A 479 -36.21 36.18 2.21
N ALA A 480 -35.54 35.48 3.14
CA ALA A 480 -34.30 35.92 3.77
C ALA A 480 -33.04 35.54 2.97
N VAL A 481 -33.16 34.73 1.90
CA VAL A 481 -32.02 34.20 1.14
C VAL A 481 -32.15 34.54 -0.33
N HIS A 482 -31.18 35.30 -0.87
CA HIS A 482 -31.14 35.62 -2.30
C HIS A 482 -30.60 34.43 -3.12
N ASN A 483 -31.50 33.51 -3.49
CA ASN A 483 -31.21 32.37 -4.37
C ASN A 483 -32.33 32.16 -5.41
N PRO A 484 -32.58 33.13 -6.32
CA PRO A 484 -33.74 33.13 -7.20
C PRO A 484 -33.78 31.97 -8.19
N PHE A 485 -32.63 31.37 -8.49
CA PHE A 485 -32.50 30.27 -9.44
C PHE A 485 -32.31 28.91 -8.76
N GLY A 486 -32.20 28.85 -7.43
CA GLY A 486 -32.05 27.60 -6.69
C GLY A 486 -30.71 26.88 -6.89
N VAL A 487 -29.68 27.55 -7.42
CA VAL A 487 -28.37 26.95 -7.74
C VAL A 487 -27.29 27.26 -6.70
N GLY A 488 -27.56 28.20 -5.79
CA GLY A 488 -26.62 28.61 -4.76
C GLY A 488 -26.35 27.49 -3.75
N TYR A 489 -25.10 27.43 -3.26
CA TYR A 489 -24.70 26.61 -2.13
C TYR A 489 -23.71 27.39 -1.26
N THR A 490 -23.58 26.99 0.01
CA THR A 490 -22.60 27.54 0.94
C THR A 490 -21.86 26.40 1.65
N THR A 491 -20.71 26.72 2.23
CA THR A 491 -20.03 25.81 3.14
C THR A 491 -20.35 26.14 4.59
N ARG A 492 -20.41 25.11 5.43
CA ARG A 492 -20.47 25.22 6.89
C ARG A 492 -19.24 24.54 7.45
N SER A 493 -18.53 25.21 8.34
CA SER A 493 -17.34 24.66 8.99
C SER A 493 -17.52 24.62 10.50
N THR A 494 -17.14 23.51 11.10
CA THR A 494 -17.00 23.34 12.55
C THR A 494 -15.57 22.94 12.85
N ILE A 495 -15.07 23.33 14.02
CA ILE A 495 -13.74 22.93 14.50
C ILE A 495 -13.95 21.98 15.66
N ALA A 496 -13.33 20.80 15.61
CA ALA A 496 -13.35 19.86 16.72
C ALA A 496 -12.68 20.50 17.94
N THR A 497 -13.39 20.53 19.07
CA THR A 497 -12.88 21.12 20.33
C THR A 497 -12.43 20.07 21.33
N THR A 498 -12.96 18.86 21.24
CA THR A 498 -12.63 17.70 22.08
C THR A 498 -12.24 16.52 21.21
N GLU A 499 -11.49 15.59 21.78
CA GLU A 499 -11.17 14.31 21.12
C GLU A 499 -12.44 13.56 20.69
N GLY A 500 -12.35 12.80 19.59
CA GLY A 500 -13.48 11.99 19.12
C GLY A 500 -13.34 11.47 17.70
N GLY A 501 -14.32 10.64 17.34
CA GLY A 501 -14.48 10.09 16.00
C GLY A 501 -15.45 10.90 15.13
N HIS A 502 -15.20 10.90 13.84
CA HIS A 502 -15.97 11.58 12.81
C HIS A 502 -16.08 10.70 11.56
N ASP A 503 -17.28 10.64 11.00
CA ASP A 503 -17.58 9.80 9.84
C ASP A 503 -17.67 10.59 8.54
N LEU A 504 -17.38 9.91 7.45
CA LEU A 504 -17.51 10.44 6.10
C LEU A 504 -18.99 10.63 5.75
N ASP A 505 -19.30 11.68 5.00
CA ASP A 505 -20.64 11.89 4.46
C ASP A 505 -20.54 12.46 3.04
N PHE A 506 -20.81 11.60 2.05
CA PHE A 506 -20.74 12.00 0.64
C PHE A 506 -21.92 12.88 0.23
N THR A 507 -23.03 12.87 0.98
CA THR A 507 -24.22 13.66 0.64
C THR A 507 -24.03 15.15 0.89
N THR A 508 -23.13 15.50 1.82
CA THR A 508 -22.74 16.86 2.17
C THR A 508 -21.33 17.21 1.71
N ASN A 509 -20.66 16.31 0.97
CA ASN A 509 -19.25 16.44 0.62
C ASN A 509 -18.40 16.79 1.86
N ARG A 510 -18.61 16.06 2.97
CA ARG A 510 -17.91 16.32 4.23
C ARG A 510 -16.42 16.12 4.04
N THR A 511 -15.66 17.14 4.42
CA THR A 511 -14.21 17.17 4.27
C THR A 511 -13.53 17.53 5.57
N PHE A 512 -12.33 16.98 5.76
CA PHE A 512 -11.53 17.20 6.95
C PHE A 512 -10.30 18.01 6.57
N LYS A 513 -10.05 19.09 7.30
CA LYS A 513 -8.92 20.00 7.09
C LYS A 513 -8.15 20.13 8.40
N ILE A 514 -6.85 19.86 8.34
CA ILE A 514 -5.92 20.14 9.43
C ILE A 514 -5.41 21.56 9.19
N ILE A 515 -5.75 22.48 10.08
CA ILE A 515 -5.46 23.91 9.92
C ILE A 515 -4.59 24.43 11.06
N ASN A 516 -3.86 25.51 10.80
CA ASN A 516 -3.23 26.31 11.84
C ASN A 516 -3.94 27.67 11.94
N GLU A 517 -4.72 27.85 13.00
CA GLU A 517 -5.53 29.05 13.21
C GLU A 517 -4.69 30.32 13.43
N ASN A 518 -3.42 30.17 13.82
CA ASN A 518 -2.52 31.29 14.10
C ASN A 518 -1.84 31.85 12.85
N HIS A 519 -1.95 31.16 11.71
CA HIS A 519 -1.33 31.55 10.45
C HIS A 519 -2.40 31.66 9.37
N LEU A 520 -2.65 32.90 8.93
CA LEU A 520 -3.65 33.17 7.90
C LEU A 520 -2.99 33.30 6.53
N ASN A 521 -3.64 32.73 5.52
CA ASN A 521 -3.29 33.00 4.14
C ASN A 521 -3.62 34.47 3.79
N PRO A 522 -2.68 35.25 3.24
CA PRO A 522 -2.89 36.67 2.98
C PRO A 522 -3.87 36.95 1.83
N VAL A 523 -4.17 35.97 0.98
CA VAL A 523 -5.09 36.10 -0.16
C VAL A 523 -6.52 35.80 0.27
N THR A 524 -6.74 34.68 0.97
CA THR A 524 -8.08 34.23 1.33
C THR A 524 -8.54 34.71 2.71
N GLY A 525 -7.61 35.15 3.57
CA GLY A 525 -7.89 35.50 4.97
C GLY A 525 -8.23 34.30 5.86
N SER A 526 -8.17 33.07 5.33
CA SER A 526 -8.44 31.85 6.06
C SER A 526 -7.17 31.23 6.66
N PRO A 527 -7.26 30.42 7.72
CA PRO A 527 -6.15 29.60 8.20
C PRO A 527 -5.47 28.80 7.09
N VAL A 528 -4.13 28.70 7.15
CA VAL A 528 -3.36 27.77 6.33
C VAL A 528 -3.66 26.34 6.76
N GLY A 529 -3.66 25.39 5.83
CA GLY A 529 -4.00 24.01 6.17
C GLY A 529 -3.67 22.98 5.12
N PHE A 530 -3.90 21.72 5.48
CA PHE A 530 -3.95 20.57 4.58
C PHE A 530 -5.30 19.88 4.70
N LYS A 531 -5.90 19.55 3.55
CA LYS A 531 -7.13 18.79 3.45
C LYS A 531 -6.80 17.30 3.35
N LEU A 532 -7.45 16.49 4.19
CA LEU A 532 -7.51 15.04 4.02
C LEU A 532 -8.51 14.71 2.90
N LEU A 533 -8.03 13.97 1.91
CA LEU A 533 -8.83 13.28 0.91
C LEU A 533 -8.96 11.82 1.37
N PRO A 534 -10.04 11.48 2.09
CA PRO A 534 -10.19 10.15 2.64
C PRO A 534 -10.47 9.13 1.53
N TYR A 535 -10.05 7.88 1.75
CA TYR A 535 -10.56 6.77 0.95
C TYR A 535 -11.92 6.35 1.51
N TYR A 536 -12.99 6.52 0.72
CA TYR A 536 -14.35 6.20 1.15
C TYR A 536 -14.50 4.69 1.34
N SER A 537 -14.67 4.29 2.61
CA SER A 537 -14.71 2.89 3.02
C SER A 537 -15.96 2.61 3.84
N GLN A 538 -16.46 1.39 3.79
CA GLN A 538 -17.34 0.88 4.82
C GLN A 538 -16.52 0.63 6.09
N MET A 539 -17.01 1.08 7.25
CA MET A 539 -16.38 0.81 8.55
C MET A 539 -16.57 -0.66 8.97
N LEU A 540 -16.12 -1.02 10.18
CA LEU A 540 -16.18 -2.40 10.66
C LEU A 540 -17.60 -2.98 10.58
N LEU A 541 -17.72 -4.15 9.94
CA LEU A 541 -18.97 -4.91 9.80
C LEU A 541 -19.30 -5.76 11.03
N ALA A 542 -18.28 -6.18 11.79
CA ALA A 542 -18.48 -6.93 13.01
C ALA A 542 -19.36 -6.13 13.97
N HIS A 543 -20.29 -6.81 14.65
CA HIS A 543 -21.24 -6.16 15.56
C HIS A 543 -20.49 -5.35 16.64
N ALA A 544 -21.03 -4.19 17.04
CA ALA A 544 -20.38 -3.30 18.01
C ALA A 544 -20.06 -3.99 19.37
N ASP A 545 -20.90 -4.95 19.78
CA ASP A 545 -20.69 -5.74 21.01
C ASP A 545 -19.69 -6.90 20.85
N SER A 546 -19.16 -7.13 19.64
CA SER A 546 -18.23 -8.23 19.37
C SER A 546 -16.84 -7.96 19.95
N LEU A 547 -16.09 -9.03 20.20
CA LEU A 547 -14.67 -8.91 20.57
C LEU A 547 -13.84 -8.29 19.45
N HIS A 548 -14.22 -8.47 18.18
CA HIS A 548 -13.56 -7.79 17.07
C HIS A 548 -13.67 -6.27 17.24
N ALA A 549 -14.89 -5.74 17.39
CA ALA A 549 -15.12 -4.31 17.59
C ALA A 549 -14.41 -3.75 18.82
N ARG A 550 -14.46 -4.46 19.95
CA ARG A 550 -13.76 -4.06 21.18
C ARG A 550 -12.24 -4.00 21.05
N ARG A 551 -11.64 -4.81 20.18
CA ARG A 551 -10.19 -4.87 19.95
C ARG A 551 -9.72 -3.85 18.92
N SER A 552 -10.57 -3.53 17.94
CA SER A 552 -10.29 -2.59 16.86
C SER A 552 -11.12 -1.31 17.02
N GLU A 553 -11.02 -0.66 18.18
CA GLU A 553 -11.82 0.54 18.49
C GLU A 553 -11.73 1.63 17.39
N TYR A 554 -10.55 1.77 16.78
CA TYR A 554 -10.31 2.69 15.68
C TYR A 554 -11.18 2.47 14.45
N ALA A 555 -11.67 1.24 14.26
CA ALA A 555 -12.49 0.85 13.13
C ALA A 555 -13.96 1.30 13.26
N ALA A 556 -14.34 1.93 14.37
CA ALA A 556 -15.70 2.44 14.60
C ALA A 556 -16.00 3.75 13.85
N HIS A 557 -14.97 4.55 13.54
CA HIS A 557 -15.11 5.80 12.80
C HIS A 557 -14.03 5.96 11.74
N ALA A 558 -14.35 6.71 10.68
CA ALA A 558 -13.44 6.92 9.55
C ALA A 558 -12.28 7.87 9.85
N VAL A 559 -12.50 8.88 10.69
CA VAL A 559 -11.49 9.85 11.11
C VAL A 559 -11.58 10.04 12.61
N TRP A 560 -10.45 10.00 13.29
CA TRP A 560 -10.35 10.37 14.70
C TRP A 560 -9.42 11.57 14.87
N VAL A 561 -9.69 12.38 15.89
CA VAL A 561 -8.75 13.37 16.40
C VAL A 561 -8.52 13.13 17.89
N THR A 562 -7.25 13.09 18.28
CA THR A 562 -6.83 12.95 19.67
C THR A 562 -5.86 14.06 20.04
N ARG A 563 -5.72 14.32 21.34
CA ARG A 563 -4.57 15.04 21.87
C ARG A 563 -3.31 14.20 21.61
N TYR A 564 -2.20 14.86 21.28
CA TYR A 564 -0.91 14.19 21.18
C TYR A 564 -0.44 13.63 22.54
N ASP A 565 0.15 12.43 22.52
CA ASP A 565 0.83 11.80 23.65
C ASP A 565 2.00 10.93 23.13
N ASP A 566 3.17 10.99 23.79
CA ASP A 566 4.40 10.29 23.40
C ASP A 566 4.28 8.74 23.42
N GLU A 567 3.29 8.21 24.16
CA GLU A 567 3.03 6.77 24.27
C GLU A 567 1.89 6.29 23.35
N GLU A 568 1.17 7.20 22.69
CA GLU A 568 0.03 6.88 21.83
C GLU A 568 0.42 6.77 20.35
N MET A 569 1.00 5.62 20.04
CA MET A 569 1.42 5.26 18.69
C MET A 569 0.47 4.28 17.99
N PHE A 570 -0.32 3.48 18.72
CA PHE A 570 -1.06 2.33 18.16
C PHE A 570 -2.56 2.35 18.55
N PRO A 571 -3.49 2.45 17.59
CA PRO A 571 -4.90 2.77 17.83
C PRO A 571 -5.72 1.55 18.31
N ALA A 572 -5.15 0.35 18.24
CA ALA A 572 -5.66 -0.89 18.84
C ALA A 572 -4.96 -1.27 20.16
N GLY A 573 -4.05 -0.41 20.65
CA GLY A 573 -3.24 -0.66 21.85
C GLY A 573 -1.88 -1.30 21.57
N ARG A 574 -1.04 -1.35 22.61
CA ARG A 574 0.36 -1.80 22.50
C ARG A 574 0.51 -3.31 22.27
N HIS A 575 -0.42 -4.13 22.78
CA HIS A 575 -0.36 -5.59 22.68
C HIS A 575 -1.67 -6.14 22.14
N THR A 576 -1.74 -6.43 20.84
CA THR A 576 -2.96 -6.91 20.15
C THR A 576 -3.12 -8.43 20.18
N MET A 577 -2.01 -9.16 20.34
CA MET A 577 -2.02 -10.63 20.37
C MET A 577 -2.84 -11.13 21.56
N GLN A 578 -3.91 -11.87 21.27
CA GLN A 578 -4.90 -12.35 22.25
C GLN A 578 -5.55 -11.26 23.12
N SER A 579 -5.47 -9.99 22.74
CA SER A 579 -6.07 -8.90 23.49
C SER A 579 -7.59 -9.05 23.59
N SER A 580 -8.15 -8.78 24.76
CA SER A 580 -9.60 -8.66 25.00
C SER A 580 -10.18 -7.28 24.60
N GLY A 581 -9.34 -6.39 24.06
CA GLY A 581 -9.71 -5.00 23.75
C GLY A 581 -9.70 -4.09 24.99
N GLY A 582 -10.12 -2.83 24.82
CA GLY A 582 -10.16 -1.84 25.91
C GLY A 582 -8.85 -1.05 26.14
N GLU A 583 -7.92 -1.12 25.19
CA GLU A 583 -6.63 -0.43 25.25
C GLU A 583 -6.37 0.46 24.02
N GLY A 584 -7.34 0.56 23.11
CA GLY A 584 -7.24 1.31 21.86
C GLY A 584 -7.57 2.80 21.99
N ILE A 585 -7.84 3.43 20.85
CA ILE A 585 -8.05 4.87 20.72
C ILE A 585 -9.26 5.39 21.51
N GLN A 586 -10.37 4.67 21.54
CA GLN A 586 -11.56 5.10 22.27
C GLN A 586 -11.34 4.97 23.78
N SER A 587 -10.64 3.92 24.19
CA SER A 587 -10.23 3.73 25.57
C SER A 587 -9.22 4.77 26.03
N ALA A 588 -8.30 5.20 25.18
CA ALA A 588 -7.38 6.31 25.44
C ALA A 588 -8.12 7.64 25.67
N ILE A 589 -9.04 7.98 24.77
CA ILE A 589 -9.90 9.17 24.89
C ILE A 589 -10.70 9.11 26.20
N ALA A 590 -11.31 7.96 26.51
CA ALA A 590 -12.09 7.79 27.74
C ALA A 590 -11.22 7.91 29.00
N ARG A 591 -9.98 7.41 29.00
CA ARG A 591 -9.04 7.58 30.12
C ARG A 591 -8.70 9.05 30.31
N ARG A 592 -8.32 9.77 29.25
CA ARG A 592 -8.03 11.22 29.31
C ARG A 592 -9.21 12.04 29.78
N ALA A 593 -10.42 11.75 29.29
CA ALA A 593 -11.63 12.47 29.69
C ALA A 593 -11.97 12.30 31.18
N ASN A 594 -11.57 11.18 31.80
CA ASN A 594 -11.80 10.89 33.21
C ASN A 594 -10.63 11.31 34.12
N ASP A 595 -9.50 11.73 33.56
CA ASP A 595 -8.37 12.25 34.32
C ASP A 595 -8.57 13.74 34.61
N PRO A 596 -8.64 14.18 35.88
CA PRO A 596 -8.73 15.60 36.23
C PRO A 596 -7.56 16.45 35.71
N ALA A 597 -6.41 15.83 35.42
CA ALA A 597 -5.24 16.45 34.80
C ALA A 597 -5.17 16.23 33.27
N GLY A 598 -6.11 15.45 32.70
CA GLY A 598 -6.11 15.05 31.30
C GLY A 598 -6.38 16.22 30.34
N LEU A 599 -5.48 16.40 29.36
CA LEU A 599 -5.67 17.36 28.28
C LEU A 599 -6.52 16.71 27.16
N SER A 600 -7.81 17.03 27.11
CA SER A 600 -8.74 16.52 26.08
C SER A 600 -9.12 17.54 25.01
N ALA A 601 -8.63 18.78 25.13
CA ALA A 601 -8.85 19.82 24.13
C ALA A 601 -8.01 19.54 22.87
N VAL A 602 -8.62 19.69 21.69
CA VAL A 602 -7.97 19.43 20.39
C VAL A 602 -8.03 20.62 19.42
N ARG A 603 -8.51 21.78 19.88
CA ARG A 603 -8.54 23.00 19.06
C ARG A 603 -7.34 23.88 19.39
N ASN A 604 -6.55 24.20 18.38
CA ASN A 604 -5.35 25.04 18.44
C ASN A 604 -4.29 24.46 19.37
N GLU A 605 -4.09 23.15 19.22
CA GLU A 605 -3.39 22.29 20.16
C GLU A 605 -2.52 21.30 19.37
N ASP A 606 -1.53 20.68 20.01
CA ASP A 606 -0.85 19.51 19.46
C ASP A 606 -1.82 18.32 19.41
N ILE A 607 -2.15 17.88 18.19
CA ILE A 607 -3.16 16.86 17.90
C ILE A 607 -2.58 15.74 17.06
N VAL A 608 -3.27 14.62 17.03
CA VAL A 608 -3.04 13.54 16.05
C VAL A 608 -4.35 13.23 15.34
N VAL A 609 -4.30 13.13 14.02
CA VAL A 609 -5.41 12.68 13.18
C VAL A 609 -5.18 11.24 12.77
N TRP A 610 -6.19 10.39 12.95
CA TRP A 610 -6.13 8.98 12.60
C TRP A 610 -7.17 8.70 11.53
N HIS A 611 -6.76 8.24 10.35
CA HIS A 611 -7.69 7.90 9.29
C HIS A 611 -7.82 6.38 9.15
N THR A 612 -9.01 5.88 9.45
CA THR A 612 -9.42 4.51 9.19
C THR A 612 -9.99 4.39 7.79
N PHE A 613 -9.45 3.47 7.00
CA PHE A 613 -9.90 3.19 5.64
C PHE A 613 -9.62 1.73 5.28
N GLY A 614 -10.24 1.23 4.21
CA GLY A 614 -10.08 -0.18 3.86
C GLY A 614 -11.03 -0.70 2.80
N SER A 615 -10.84 -1.97 2.43
CA SER A 615 -11.74 -2.69 1.54
C SER A 615 -12.62 -3.68 2.31
N THR A 616 -13.88 -3.78 1.90
CA THR A 616 -14.74 -4.95 2.23
C THR A 616 -14.56 -5.94 1.10
N HIS A 617 -13.73 -6.96 1.32
CA HIS A 617 -13.36 -7.92 0.29
C HIS A 617 -14.34 -9.10 0.30
N ASN A 618 -15.22 -9.10 -0.70
CA ASN A 618 -16.01 -10.27 -1.08
C ASN A 618 -15.24 -10.95 -2.24
N PRO A 619 -14.47 -12.02 -1.98
CA PRO A 619 -13.55 -12.57 -2.97
C PRO A 619 -14.28 -13.00 -4.25
N ARG A 620 -13.59 -12.91 -5.38
CA ARG A 620 -14.11 -13.33 -6.68
C ARG A 620 -13.24 -14.44 -7.27
N ILE A 621 -13.74 -15.09 -8.32
CA ILE A 621 -12.97 -16.14 -9.00
C ILE A 621 -11.69 -15.59 -9.64
N GLU A 622 -11.67 -14.32 -10.04
CA GLU A 622 -10.50 -13.64 -10.58
C GLU A 622 -9.39 -13.39 -9.55
N ASP A 623 -9.71 -13.52 -8.26
CA ASP A 623 -8.73 -13.39 -7.17
C ASP A 623 -7.96 -14.72 -6.96
N TRP A 624 -8.26 -15.76 -7.76
CA TRP A 624 -7.69 -17.11 -7.68
C TRP A 624 -6.87 -17.47 -8.93
N PRO A 625 -5.71 -18.17 -8.82
CA PRO A 625 -5.06 -18.67 -7.58
C PRO A 625 -4.19 -17.63 -6.85
N VAL A 626 -3.99 -16.46 -7.45
CA VAL A 626 -3.30 -15.32 -6.84
C VAL A 626 -4.02 -14.04 -7.28
N MET A 627 -4.27 -13.15 -6.33
CA MET A 627 -5.14 -12.00 -6.49
C MET A 627 -4.44 -10.83 -7.19
N PRO A 628 -5.03 -10.27 -8.27
CA PRO A 628 -4.58 -9.00 -8.83
C PRO A 628 -4.64 -7.86 -7.81
N SER A 629 -3.71 -6.91 -7.85
CA SER A 629 -3.67 -5.85 -6.84
C SER A 629 -4.95 -4.99 -6.79
N GLU A 630 -5.55 -4.89 -5.61
CA GLU A 630 -6.58 -3.89 -5.28
C GLU A 630 -5.92 -2.66 -4.66
N LYS A 631 -6.26 -1.45 -5.14
CA LYS A 631 -5.59 -0.21 -4.76
C LYS A 631 -6.50 0.73 -3.97
N MET A 632 -5.98 1.27 -2.87
CA MET A 632 -6.64 2.27 -2.03
C MET A 632 -5.70 3.47 -1.87
N VAL A 633 -6.21 4.70 -2.03
CA VAL A 633 -5.39 5.90 -1.98
C VAL A 633 -6.01 6.95 -1.06
N VAL A 634 -5.24 7.39 -0.08
CA VAL A 634 -5.55 8.53 0.81
C VAL A 634 -4.70 9.72 0.36
N GLY A 635 -5.28 10.92 0.31
CA GLY A 635 -4.55 12.14 -0.06
C GLY A 635 -4.45 13.16 1.08
N LEU A 636 -3.36 13.91 1.11
CA LEU A 636 -3.16 15.12 1.92
C LEU A 636 -2.79 16.24 0.96
N LYS A 637 -3.66 17.24 0.80
CA LYS A 637 -3.45 18.34 -0.16
C LYS A 637 -3.40 19.70 0.53
N PRO A 638 -2.52 20.62 0.13
CA PRO A 638 -2.51 21.96 0.68
C PRO A 638 -3.84 22.66 0.40
N VAL A 639 -4.42 23.29 1.41
CA VAL A 639 -5.60 24.16 1.31
C VAL A 639 -5.25 25.52 1.90
N ASN A 640 -5.19 26.54 1.05
CA ASN A 640 -4.78 27.88 1.43
C ASN A 640 -3.40 27.94 2.11
N PHE A 641 -2.56 26.91 1.99
CA PHE A 641 -1.22 26.91 2.60
C PHE A 641 -0.26 27.86 1.86
N PHE A 642 -0.37 27.89 0.53
CA PHE A 642 0.39 28.77 -0.36
C PHE A 642 -0.48 29.90 -0.90
N THR A 643 0.15 30.97 -1.41
CA THR A 643 -0.55 32.11 -2.02
C THR A 643 -0.96 31.88 -3.47
N GLY A 644 -0.52 30.76 -4.06
CA GLY A 644 -0.82 30.34 -5.42
C GLY A 644 -0.40 28.89 -5.64
N ASN A 645 -0.49 28.41 -6.88
CA ASN A 645 -0.07 27.05 -7.22
C ASN A 645 1.45 26.87 -7.00
N PRO A 646 1.90 26.02 -6.05
CA PRO A 646 3.31 25.84 -5.72
C PRO A 646 4.11 25.08 -6.79
N GLY A 647 3.45 24.53 -7.82
CA GLY A 647 4.06 23.84 -8.95
C GLY A 647 4.25 24.71 -10.20
N LEU A 648 4.06 26.03 -10.11
CA LEU A 648 4.26 26.95 -11.26
C LEU A 648 5.74 27.18 -11.60
N ASP A 649 6.65 26.93 -10.66
CA ASP A 649 8.10 27.03 -10.90
C ASP A 649 8.72 25.70 -11.35
N VAL A 650 7.91 24.64 -11.45
CA VAL A 650 8.28 23.42 -12.16
C VAL A 650 8.38 23.75 -13.63
N ALA A 651 9.55 23.46 -14.20
CA ALA A 651 9.84 23.79 -15.59
C ALA A 651 8.83 23.17 -16.56
N VAL A 652 8.41 23.98 -17.54
CA VAL A 652 7.49 23.55 -18.59
C VAL A 652 8.05 22.38 -19.40
N SER A 653 7.15 21.52 -19.84
CA SER A 653 7.48 20.33 -20.60
C SER A 653 7.69 20.66 -22.06
N VAL A 654 8.86 20.27 -22.58
CA VAL A 654 9.28 20.49 -23.97
C VAL A 654 9.88 19.21 -24.52
N GLN A 655 9.76 19.01 -25.84
CA GLN A 655 10.20 17.79 -26.51
C GLN A 655 11.71 17.60 -26.44
N GLU A 656 12.49 18.68 -26.45
CA GLU A 656 13.96 18.66 -26.32
C GLU A 656 14.41 18.02 -25.00
N ARG A 657 13.60 18.18 -23.95
CA ARG A 657 13.84 17.60 -22.63
C ARG A 657 13.21 16.22 -22.47
N ASN A 658 11.97 16.03 -22.94
CA ASN A 658 11.22 14.80 -22.70
C ASN A 658 11.51 13.68 -23.72
N ARG A 659 12.04 14.01 -24.90
CA ARG A 659 12.52 13.09 -25.93
C ARG A 659 11.53 11.97 -26.32
N SER A 660 10.29 12.32 -26.68
CA SER A 660 9.35 11.37 -27.32
C SER A 660 9.79 11.06 -28.78
N VAL A 661 9.21 10.07 -29.48
CA VAL A 661 9.60 9.68 -30.86
C VAL A 661 8.40 9.50 -31.83
N LEU A 662 8.44 10.11 -33.03
CA LEU A 662 7.56 10.04 -34.24
C LEU A 662 8.29 9.41 -35.46
N GLY A 663 7.70 8.85 -36.55
CA GLY A 663 8.54 8.27 -37.66
C GLY A 663 7.95 8.01 -39.08
N LEU A 664 8.82 7.87 -40.12
CA LEU A 664 8.62 7.48 -41.54
C LEU A 664 8.48 5.97 -41.76
N CYS A 665 7.85 5.52 -42.85
CA CYS A 665 7.77 4.09 -43.19
C CYS A 665 8.14 3.76 -44.65
N HIS A 666 9.09 2.83 -44.84
CA HIS A 666 9.66 2.37 -46.11
C HIS A 666 9.05 1.05 -46.63
N CYS A 667 8.00 0.51 -45.99
CA CYS A 667 7.40 -0.76 -46.44
C CYS A 667 6.82 -0.64 -47.86
N ARG A 668 6.72 -1.77 -48.59
CA ARG A 668 6.25 -1.77 -50.00
C ARG A 668 4.82 -1.29 -50.09
N ASP A 669 4.01 -1.62 -49.09
CA ASP A 669 2.66 -1.11 -48.97
C ASP A 669 2.59 0.41 -48.91
N CYS A 670 3.37 1.04 -48.03
CA CYS A 670 3.42 2.50 -47.93
C CYS A 670 3.91 3.13 -49.24
N ARG A 671 4.91 2.53 -49.89
CA ARG A 671 5.45 2.98 -51.19
C ARG A 671 4.43 2.88 -52.33
N LYS A 672 3.83 1.70 -52.52
CA LYS A 672 2.83 1.46 -53.56
C LYS A 672 1.57 2.28 -53.34
N PHE A 673 1.24 2.52 -52.07
CA PHE A 673 0.07 3.28 -51.68
C PHE A 673 0.22 4.78 -51.96
N THR A 674 1.38 5.38 -51.66
CA THR A 674 1.62 6.81 -51.93
C THR A 674 2.15 7.07 -53.34
N GLY A 675 2.60 6.04 -54.05
CA GLY A 675 3.33 6.20 -55.31
C GLY A 675 4.73 6.79 -55.11
N ALA A 676 5.21 6.91 -53.88
CA ALA A 676 6.49 7.53 -53.52
C ALA A 676 7.51 6.51 -52.99
N ALA A 677 8.75 6.97 -52.77
CA ALA A 677 9.85 6.14 -52.28
C ALA A 677 9.67 5.67 -50.82
N TYR A 678 8.82 6.37 -50.05
CA TYR A 678 8.40 6.06 -48.67
C TYR A 678 7.09 6.78 -48.36
N SER A 679 6.47 6.49 -47.20
CA SER A 679 5.35 7.28 -46.69
C SER A 679 5.78 8.00 -45.42
N PHE A 680 5.52 9.31 -45.38
CA PHE A 680 5.45 10.05 -44.14
C PHE A 680 4.01 10.01 -43.62
N ALA A 681 3.82 9.70 -42.34
CA ALA A 681 2.51 9.59 -41.73
C ALA A 681 2.52 10.07 -40.28
N TYR A 682 1.41 10.68 -39.87
CA TYR A 682 1.13 10.95 -38.46
C TYR A 682 0.29 9.82 -37.89
N VAL A 683 0.55 9.49 -36.62
CA VAL A 683 -0.18 8.45 -35.89
C VAL A 683 -1.05 9.14 -34.85
N ALA A 684 -2.36 8.92 -34.92
CA ALA A 684 -3.31 9.50 -33.98
C ALA A 684 -4.27 8.43 -33.46
N LYS A 685 -4.82 8.63 -32.26
CA LYS A 685 -5.95 7.83 -31.80
C LYS A 685 -7.15 8.11 -32.70
N THR A 686 -7.84 7.07 -33.11
CA THR A 686 -9.03 7.15 -33.97
C THR A 686 -10.10 8.07 -33.38
N ALA A 687 -10.23 8.12 -32.06
CA ALA A 687 -11.17 9.00 -31.35
C ALA A 687 -10.83 10.51 -31.50
N ASP A 688 -9.57 10.84 -31.75
CA ASP A 688 -9.10 12.22 -31.89
C ASP A 688 -9.15 12.72 -33.35
N VAL A 689 -9.51 11.84 -34.29
CA VAL A 689 -9.58 12.15 -35.72
C VAL A 689 -11.03 12.34 -36.16
N THR A 690 -11.41 13.58 -36.45
CA THR A 690 -12.69 13.90 -37.08
C THR A 690 -12.52 13.99 -38.60
N VAL A 691 -13.33 13.24 -39.35
CA VAL A 691 -13.34 13.27 -40.81
C VAL A 691 -14.69 13.78 -41.27
N SER A 692 -14.70 14.91 -41.98
CA SER A 692 -15.88 15.42 -42.67
C SER A 692 -15.89 14.95 -44.13
N GLY A 693 -17.10 14.72 -44.68
CA GLY A 693 -17.29 14.15 -46.02
C GLY A 693 -17.40 12.62 -46.03
N SER A 694 -17.45 12.03 -47.23
CA SER A 694 -17.73 10.60 -47.45
C SER A 694 -16.55 9.90 -48.13
N PRO A 695 -15.43 9.65 -47.41
CA PRO A 695 -14.27 8.97 -47.98
C PRO A 695 -14.62 7.57 -48.49
N LYS A 696 -14.11 7.22 -49.67
CA LYS A 696 -14.22 5.87 -50.20
C LYS A 696 -13.19 4.97 -49.52
N ALA A 697 -13.61 3.79 -49.10
CA ALA A 697 -12.74 2.84 -48.41
C ALA A 697 -12.40 1.62 -49.27
N VAL A 698 -11.16 1.15 -49.18
CA VAL A 698 -10.68 -0.08 -49.82
C VAL A 698 -10.01 -0.96 -48.77
N ALA A 699 -10.52 -2.19 -48.61
CA ALA A 699 -9.92 -3.19 -47.74
C ALA A 699 -8.78 -3.93 -48.45
N LYS A 700 -7.70 -4.24 -47.72
CA LYS A 700 -6.62 -5.11 -48.17
C LYS A 700 -5.90 -5.77 -46.99
N THR A 701 -5.19 -6.87 -47.24
CA THR A 701 -4.20 -7.39 -46.31
C THR A 701 -2.86 -6.69 -46.54
N SER A 702 -2.22 -6.21 -45.47
CA SER A 702 -0.95 -5.49 -45.52
C SER A 702 0.25 -6.42 -45.67
N ASP A 703 1.41 -5.84 -45.97
CA ASP A 703 2.73 -6.47 -45.98
C ASP A 703 3.10 -7.12 -44.63
N SER A 704 2.48 -6.68 -43.53
CA SER A 704 2.62 -7.27 -42.20
C SER A 704 1.64 -8.40 -41.93
N GLY A 705 0.84 -8.80 -42.93
CA GLY A 705 -0.18 -9.85 -42.84
C GLY A 705 -1.44 -9.42 -42.08
N LYS A 706 -1.65 -8.11 -41.85
CA LYS A 706 -2.81 -7.59 -41.12
C LYS A 706 -3.84 -7.02 -42.08
N ASP A 707 -5.12 -7.24 -41.79
CA ASP A 707 -6.18 -6.59 -42.57
C ASP A 707 -6.24 -5.11 -42.24
N ILE A 708 -6.28 -4.28 -43.28
CA ILE A 708 -6.34 -2.83 -43.18
C ILE A 708 -7.37 -2.28 -44.16
N ARG A 709 -7.90 -1.09 -43.84
CA ARG A 709 -8.80 -0.33 -44.67
C ARG A 709 -8.19 1.04 -44.91
N ASN A 710 -7.95 1.35 -46.18
CA ASN A 710 -7.46 2.67 -46.59
C ASN A 710 -8.61 3.53 -47.10
N TYR A 711 -8.55 4.81 -46.80
CA TYR A 711 -9.59 5.79 -47.07
C TYR A 711 -9.06 6.87 -48.02
N PHE A 712 -9.86 7.18 -49.04
CA PHE A 712 -9.50 8.07 -50.14
C PHE A 712 -10.57 9.13 -50.36
N CYS A 713 -10.18 10.30 -50.82
CA CYS A 713 -11.11 11.30 -51.32
C CYS A 713 -11.81 10.75 -52.58
N PRO A 714 -13.15 10.70 -52.64
CA PRO A 714 -13.86 10.17 -53.80
C PRO A 714 -13.71 11.04 -55.05
N ASP A 715 -13.44 12.33 -54.88
CA ASP A 715 -13.43 13.30 -55.99
C ASP A 715 -12.07 13.31 -56.72
N CYS A 716 -10.96 13.30 -55.98
CA CYS A 716 -9.61 13.38 -56.54
C CYS A 716 -8.77 12.10 -56.36
N GLY A 717 -9.27 11.11 -55.62
CA GLY A 717 -8.56 9.85 -55.37
C GLY A 717 -7.41 9.96 -54.35
N THR A 718 -7.18 11.14 -53.74
CA THR A 718 -6.08 11.34 -52.79
C THR A 718 -6.20 10.40 -51.59
N PRO A 719 -5.15 9.64 -51.25
CA PRO A 719 -5.12 8.82 -50.05
C PRO A 719 -5.03 9.68 -48.78
N MET A 720 -5.99 9.56 -47.88
CA MET A 720 -6.06 10.42 -46.69
C MET A 720 -5.57 9.71 -45.42
N PHE A 721 -6.06 8.49 -45.16
CA PHE A 721 -5.68 7.76 -43.95
C PHE A 721 -5.92 6.25 -44.08
N GLY A 722 -5.32 5.48 -43.19
CA GLY A 722 -5.51 4.04 -43.06
C GLY A 722 -5.84 3.64 -41.64
N ARG A 723 -6.67 2.60 -41.50
CA ARG A 723 -6.98 1.95 -40.21
C ARG A 723 -6.77 0.47 -40.33
N LYS A 724 -6.23 -0.16 -39.28
CA LYS A 724 -6.23 -1.61 -39.18
C LYS A 724 -7.65 -2.11 -38.93
N VAL A 725 -7.99 -3.26 -39.47
CA VAL A 725 -9.25 -3.95 -39.27
C VAL A 725 -8.98 -5.11 -38.32
N MET A 726 -9.71 -5.13 -37.21
CA MET A 726 -9.66 -6.21 -36.24
C MET A 726 -10.45 -7.42 -36.75
N PRO A 727 -10.21 -8.64 -36.22
CA PRO A 727 -10.91 -9.85 -36.67
C PRO A 727 -12.44 -9.78 -36.56
N ASP A 728 -12.97 -8.93 -35.68
CA ASP A 728 -14.41 -8.67 -35.51
C ASP A 728 -14.98 -7.66 -36.53
N GLY A 729 -14.17 -7.22 -37.49
CA GLY A 729 -14.54 -6.28 -38.55
C GLY A 729 -14.52 -4.80 -38.15
N LYS A 730 -14.23 -4.48 -36.87
CA LYS A 730 -14.08 -3.10 -36.40
C LYS A 730 -12.73 -2.53 -36.81
N VAL A 731 -12.66 -1.21 -36.91
CA VAL A 731 -11.39 -0.51 -37.13
C VAL A 731 -10.67 -0.31 -35.80
N ASP A 732 -9.35 -0.42 -35.84
CA ASP A 732 -8.43 -0.28 -34.72
C ASP A 732 -8.52 1.13 -34.08
N GLU A 733 -8.05 1.24 -32.85
CA GLU A 733 -8.05 2.50 -32.08
C GLU A 733 -7.05 3.53 -32.60
N ILE A 734 -6.27 3.17 -33.62
CA ILE A 734 -5.25 4.02 -34.23
C ILE A 734 -5.60 4.30 -35.69
N THR A 735 -5.51 5.58 -36.07
CA THR A 735 -5.59 6.06 -37.45
C THR A 735 -4.22 6.54 -37.90
N ILE A 736 -3.78 6.04 -39.06
CA ILE A 736 -2.55 6.47 -39.73
C ILE A 736 -2.91 7.53 -40.78
N LEU A 737 -2.64 8.79 -40.48
CA LEU A 737 -2.91 9.95 -41.33
C LEU A 737 -1.75 10.15 -42.31
N ARG A 738 -2.03 10.35 -43.59
CA ARG A 738 -0.98 10.62 -44.58
C ARG A 738 -0.50 12.05 -44.43
N ALA A 739 0.77 12.24 -44.09
CA ALA A 739 1.28 13.58 -43.79
C ALA A 739 1.24 14.49 -45.02
N GLY A 740 1.45 13.96 -46.23
CA GLY A 740 1.47 14.73 -47.47
C GLY A 740 0.12 15.35 -47.91
N ILE A 741 -0.96 15.21 -47.12
CA ILE A 741 -2.23 15.92 -47.36
C ILE A 741 -2.31 17.24 -46.60
N PHE A 742 -1.36 17.52 -45.70
CA PHE A 742 -1.28 18.76 -44.94
C PHE A 742 -0.38 19.78 -45.65
N ASP A 743 -0.64 21.06 -45.39
CA ASP A 743 0.14 22.17 -45.96
C ASP A 743 1.57 22.23 -45.41
N ASP A 744 2.44 22.94 -46.12
CA ASP A 744 3.88 22.99 -45.85
C ASP A 744 4.21 23.49 -44.43
N GLU A 745 3.40 24.37 -43.84
CA GLU A 745 3.59 24.84 -42.47
C GLU A 745 3.57 23.68 -41.47
N VAL A 746 2.61 22.77 -41.61
CA VAL A 746 2.46 21.60 -40.74
C VAL A 746 3.59 20.61 -40.97
N LEU A 747 3.95 20.38 -42.23
CA LEU A 747 5.03 19.46 -42.62
C LEU A 747 6.42 19.94 -42.19
N ASN A 748 6.63 21.25 -42.09
CA ASN A 748 7.89 21.83 -41.62
C ASN A 748 8.01 21.83 -40.09
N GLU A 749 6.89 21.97 -39.38
CA GLU A 749 6.84 21.93 -37.92
C GLU A 749 6.97 20.49 -37.38
N TRP A 750 6.32 19.51 -38.02
CA TRP A 750 6.28 18.13 -37.55
C TRP A 750 7.12 17.26 -38.48
N LYS A 751 8.39 17.08 -38.13
CA LYS A 751 9.35 16.26 -38.91
C LYS A 751 9.31 14.79 -38.48
N PRO A 752 9.77 13.86 -39.34
CA PRO A 752 9.92 12.48 -38.92
C PRO A 752 11.07 12.31 -37.92
N GLU A 753 10.86 11.56 -36.83
CA GLU A 753 11.88 11.31 -35.78
C GLU A 753 12.41 9.85 -35.79
N GLY A 754 11.88 8.99 -36.66
CA GLY A 754 12.32 7.61 -36.91
C GLY A 754 12.02 7.17 -38.35
N GLU A 755 12.62 6.09 -38.84
CA GLU A 755 12.38 5.50 -40.15
C GLU A 755 12.19 3.98 -40.03
N LEU A 756 11.08 3.45 -40.54
CA LEU A 756 10.62 2.08 -40.35
C LEU A 756 10.77 1.27 -41.63
N PHE A 757 10.95 -0.05 -41.52
CA PHE A 757 11.19 -0.97 -42.64
C PHE A 757 12.34 -0.52 -43.55
N THR A 758 13.42 -0.02 -42.94
CA THR A 758 14.61 0.47 -43.63
C THR A 758 15.32 -0.61 -44.45
N ASP A 759 15.10 -1.89 -44.13
CA ASP A 759 15.46 -3.06 -44.95
C ASP A 759 14.87 -3.01 -46.37
N ARG A 760 13.76 -2.29 -46.55
CA ARG A 760 13.04 -2.12 -47.82
C ARG A 760 13.22 -0.73 -48.42
N ARG A 761 14.07 0.11 -47.83
CA ARG A 761 14.46 1.40 -48.42
C ARG A 761 15.06 1.18 -49.80
N LEU A 762 14.73 2.04 -50.75
CA LEU A 762 15.37 2.03 -52.06
C LEU A 762 16.84 2.43 -51.90
N GLU A 763 17.77 1.69 -52.52
CA GLU A 763 19.22 1.87 -52.35
C GLU A 763 19.72 3.31 -52.63
N TRP A 764 19.00 4.06 -53.47
CA TRP A 764 19.33 5.45 -53.81
C TRP A 764 18.73 6.50 -52.85
N VAL A 765 17.83 6.10 -51.95
CA VAL A 765 17.27 6.97 -50.91
C VAL A 765 18.22 6.96 -49.72
N ASN A 766 18.76 8.12 -49.36
CA ASN A 766 19.60 8.24 -48.18
C ASN A 766 18.74 8.27 -46.90
N PRO A 767 19.27 7.77 -45.76
CA PRO A 767 18.66 8.01 -44.45
C PRO A 767 18.49 9.51 -44.18
N LEU A 768 17.43 9.89 -43.49
CA LEU A 768 17.29 11.24 -42.95
C LEU A 768 18.30 11.45 -41.83
N GLU A 769 19.04 12.57 -41.93
CA GLU A 769 20.06 12.92 -40.95
C GLU A 769 19.43 13.15 -39.58
N GLY A 770 19.98 12.49 -38.55
CA GLY A 770 19.53 12.63 -37.16
C GLY A 770 18.25 11.86 -36.81
N VAL A 771 17.74 11.02 -37.71
CA VAL A 771 16.49 10.26 -37.54
C VAL A 771 16.80 8.79 -37.25
N GLU A 772 16.15 8.19 -36.25
CA GLU A 772 16.37 6.78 -35.88
C GLU A 772 15.96 5.81 -37.00
N GLN A 773 16.58 4.62 -37.08
CA GLN A 773 16.42 3.70 -38.21
C GLN A 773 16.01 2.30 -37.72
N TYR A 774 14.98 1.72 -38.33
CA TYR A 774 14.40 0.44 -37.93
C TYR A 774 14.16 -0.45 -39.15
N GLU A 775 14.65 -1.69 -39.15
CA GLU A 775 14.49 -2.65 -40.26
C GLU A 775 13.07 -3.25 -40.35
N GLY A 776 12.20 -3.00 -39.37
CA GLY A 776 10.82 -3.48 -39.36
C GLY A 776 9.84 -2.37 -38.99
N MET A 777 8.64 -2.76 -38.57
CA MET A 777 7.81 -1.85 -37.77
C MET A 777 8.65 -1.35 -36.58
N LEU A 778 8.32 -0.19 -36.01
CA LEU A 778 8.88 0.21 -34.71
C LEU A 778 8.95 -1.05 -33.84
N PRO A 779 10.08 -1.36 -33.18
CA PRO A 779 10.02 -2.24 -32.04
C PRO A 779 8.97 -1.58 -31.16
N LEU A 780 7.76 -2.13 -31.17
CA LEU A 780 6.75 -1.78 -30.19
C LEU A 780 7.50 -2.04 -28.88
N PRO A 781 7.74 -1.00 -28.08
CA PRO A 781 8.80 -0.96 -27.08
C PRO A 781 8.72 -2.14 -26.15
#